data_AF-A0A2H6FMV3-F1
#
_entry.id   AF-A0A2H6FMV3-F1
#
_cell.length_a   1.000
_cell.length_b   1.000
_cell.length_c   1.000
_cell.angle_alpha   90.00
_cell.angle_beta   90.00
_cell.angle_gamma   90.00
#
_symmetry.space_group_name_H-M   'P 1'
#
loop_
_entity.id
_entity.type
_entity.pdbx_description
1 polymer ?
#
loop_
_entity_poly.entity_id
_entity_poly.type
_entity_poly.pdbx_seq_one_letter_code
_entity_poly.pdbx_strand_id
1 'polypeptide(L)'
;MKDFSFFKGFRLRISCRGISFLIAVVFVSLMVLIYEPFAYGEERVVDAGGGIQGKADSTKDVTFNFVDVELPVLAKFVSDITGKNLMFDERLKGRITIIAPSKLKLDDAYRLFTSVLAFKGYALVPTGVDAYKIVPSSEVRQKGIDVVSGRIPIDDSFIVRLIPLKHISSEEVLVFLRPIVSRDGIISTFRSGNLLLIIDTAMNIEKILKIIERIDRPSAMEAPEIVNLEHAPAEEVARILNEGMKSFPSQGTVKIARAKYAHAVADTRLNAVVLFGKKNAREAMKRVVAMLDVPSPEDQGRINVYFLENADAEELADVLNGVIQKASTQGTRNPNKARKAIPFESSGKTTITPEKSSNALIIVSSPSDYKNIVQVIRKLDRRRRQVYVEAMIVEASIDRLRELGSRWRAAITHNGEPVFISGVGILNSTSLQSVLSGLAGFSAGGLGNFLNVPVFSVNSDGSVNSSPMTVPGFAALFSLDEFKGAVNVLSTPQILTSNNKEAEIVVGENVPFITKRESDPSRSSSVFSTIERKDVGITLRITPQITEGDYVKLDIYQEISSVKHESNADILISIGPTTTKRSTNTSVIVKDNQTVVIGGLMQEKEEETTDKVPILGDLPLLGWAFKTKSTTKKKTNLIVFLTPHIIRDAEALKKITDSKRDTFRGSSRKGEIDLKSGKNTTGYVEGQLIIRFRDYLTREDVEEIVRAHGARIIKYLDGLGLYLIGIQEGESLKEAMDYFNSLREVVYAEPNSRVRIQR
;
A
#
# COMPACT_ATOMS: atom_id res chain seq x y z
N MET A 1 -18.69 4.17 35.22
CA MET A 1 -19.69 3.43 34.43
C MET A 1 -19.34 3.60 32.96
N LYS A 2 -19.11 2.47 32.28
CA LYS A 2 -18.92 2.26 30.83
C LYS A 2 -17.61 2.73 30.17
N ASP A 3 -16.76 1.72 30.01
CA ASP A 3 -16.08 1.28 28.78
C ASP A 3 -15.03 2.18 28.11
N PHE A 4 -13.77 1.89 28.48
CA PHE A 4 -12.57 2.21 27.73
C PHE A 4 -11.83 0.90 27.44
N SER A 5 -11.61 0.57 26.16
CA SER A 5 -10.57 -0.39 25.77
C SER A 5 -10.15 -0.13 24.32
N PHE A 6 -8.88 0.25 24.12
CA PHE A 6 -7.84 -0.59 23.49
C PHE A 6 -6.66 0.28 23.03
N PHE A 7 -5.46 0.09 23.61
CA PHE A 7 -4.20 -0.09 22.88
C PHE A 7 -3.02 -0.48 23.80
N LYS A 8 -2.08 -1.23 23.21
CA LYS A 8 -0.77 -1.76 23.70
C LYS A 8 -0.83 -3.06 24.52
N GLY A 9 -0.05 -4.09 24.24
CA GLY A 9 0.99 -4.31 23.24
C GLY A 9 1.75 -5.62 23.50
N PHE A 10 1.99 -6.37 22.43
CA PHE A 10 3.20 -7.12 22.06
C PHE A 10 4.04 -7.90 23.11
N ARG A 11 4.14 -9.23 22.90
CA ARG A 11 5.35 -10.14 22.92
C ARG A 11 4.85 -11.60 22.98
N LEU A 12 5.42 -12.66 22.41
CA LEU A 12 6.56 -12.96 21.51
C LEU A 12 6.55 -14.50 21.39
N ARG A 13 6.68 -15.12 20.20
CA ARG A 13 7.62 -16.26 19.95
C ARG A 13 7.48 -16.90 18.57
N ILE A 14 8.66 -17.16 18.03
CA ILE A 14 9.04 -17.87 16.80
C ILE A 14 9.03 -19.38 17.07
N SER A 15 8.72 -20.21 16.06
CA SER A 15 9.25 -21.58 15.96
C SER A 15 9.33 -22.05 14.51
N CYS A 16 10.43 -22.72 14.18
CA CYS A 16 10.77 -23.31 12.89
C CYS A 16 11.37 -24.71 13.12
N ARG A 17 11.02 -25.67 12.24
CA ARG A 17 11.71 -26.93 11.87
C ARG A 17 11.87 -28.09 12.89
N GLY A 18 11.25 -29.23 12.55
CA GLY A 18 11.98 -30.42 12.06
C GLY A 18 12.18 -31.65 12.98
N ILE A 19 11.76 -32.81 12.45
CA ILE A 19 12.34 -34.19 12.53
C ILE A 19 11.80 -35.19 13.59
N SER A 20 11.28 -36.29 13.02
CA SER A 20 11.15 -37.74 13.37
C SER A 20 11.55 -38.28 14.76
N PHE A 21 10.72 -39.17 15.36
CA PHE A 21 10.82 -40.66 15.33
C PHE A 21 9.96 -41.37 16.44
N LEU A 22 9.35 -42.51 16.08
CA LEU A 22 9.16 -43.78 16.84
C LEU A 22 7.89 -44.11 17.73
N ILE A 23 7.09 -45.08 17.22
CA ILE A 23 6.39 -46.28 17.83
C ILE A 23 5.15 -46.13 18.76
N ALA A 24 3.97 -46.63 18.30
CA ALA A 24 3.32 -47.90 18.74
C ALA A 24 1.89 -48.15 18.14
N VAL A 25 1.77 -49.19 17.28
CA VAL A 25 0.72 -50.26 17.08
C VAL A 25 -0.71 -50.01 17.64
N VAL A 26 -1.88 -50.30 17.01
CA VAL A 26 -2.47 -51.55 16.44
C VAL A 26 -3.78 -51.25 15.63
N PHE A 27 -4.13 -52.18 14.72
CA PHE A 27 -5.40 -52.47 13.97
C PHE A 27 -5.49 -51.91 12.52
N VAL A 28 -5.13 -52.66 11.45
CA VAL A 28 -5.72 -53.88 10.80
C VAL A 28 -7.13 -53.58 10.25
N SER A 29 -7.55 -53.79 8.99
CA SER A 29 -7.12 -54.52 7.75
C SER A 29 -7.95 -53.90 6.59
N LEU A 30 -7.51 -53.61 5.36
CA LEU A 30 -6.83 -54.34 4.27
C LEU A 30 -7.78 -54.71 3.10
N MET A 31 -7.61 -54.04 1.96
CA MET A 31 -7.89 -54.46 0.56
C MET A 31 -7.45 -53.27 -0.34
N VAL A 32 -6.72 -53.32 -1.46
CA VAL A 32 -6.41 -54.30 -2.52
C VAL A 32 -5.09 -53.84 -3.22
N LEU A 33 -4.48 -54.73 -4.00
CA LEU A 33 -3.46 -54.60 -5.08
C LEU A 33 -2.10 -55.20 -4.66
N ILE A 34 -1.43 -56.11 -5.39
CA ILE A 34 -1.10 -56.09 -6.83
C ILE A 34 -0.35 -57.41 -7.22
N TYR A 35 -0.47 -57.81 -8.51
CA TYR A 35 0.46 -58.61 -9.38
C TYR A 35 0.55 -60.16 -9.39
N GLU A 36 0.08 -60.73 -10.52
CA GLU A 36 0.70 -61.59 -11.58
C GLU A 36 1.90 -62.54 -11.30
N PRO A 37 2.25 -63.51 -12.19
CA PRO A 37 1.59 -64.06 -13.40
C PRO A 37 1.54 -65.63 -13.41
N PHE A 38 0.92 -66.29 -14.40
CA PHE A 38 1.42 -67.60 -14.92
C PHE A 38 0.81 -67.97 -16.28
N ALA A 39 1.60 -68.72 -17.06
CA ALA A 39 1.52 -68.91 -18.50
C ALA A 39 0.84 -70.22 -18.96
N TYR A 40 0.43 -70.19 -20.24
CA TYR A 40 0.39 -71.24 -21.28
C TYR A 40 -0.14 -72.66 -21.01
N GLY A 41 -1.08 -73.08 -21.86
CA GLY A 41 -1.42 -74.48 -22.13
C GLY A 41 -2.52 -74.59 -23.20
N GLU A 42 -2.12 -74.83 -24.45
CA GLU A 42 -2.99 -75.09 -25.61
C GLU A 42 -3.80 -76.38 -25.46
N GLU A 43 -5.08 -76.35 -25.85
CA GLU A 43 -5.89 -77.54 -26.09
C GLU A 43 -6.01 -77.74 -27.61
N ARG A 44 -5.37 -78.80 -28.11
CA ARG A 44 -5.48 -79.29 -29.50
C ARG A 44 -6.81 -80.01 -29.67
N VAL A 45 -7.61 -79.54 -30.63
CA VAL A 45 -8.73 -80.30 -31.21
C VAL A 45 -8.14 -81.25 -32.25
N VAL A 46 -8.41 -82.55 -32.11
CA VAL A 46 -8.13 -83.58 -33.11
C VAL A 46 -9.46 -83.97 -33.75
N ASP A 47 -9.55 -83.75 -35.06
CA ASP A 47 -10.60 -84.28 -35.92
C ASP A 47 -10.58 -85.82 -35.93
N ALA A 48 -11.75 -86.43 -35.84
CA ALA A 48 -12.01 -87.73 -36.43
C ALA A 48 -13.49 -87.86 -36.79
N GLY A 49 -13.76 -87.78 -38.09
CA GLY A 49 -15.02 -88.22 -38.66
C GLY A 49 -15.20 -89.73 -38.53
N GLY A 50 -16.45 -90.16 -38.46
CA GLY A 50 -16.86 -91.56 -38.50
C GLY A 50 -18.37 -91.61 -38.67
N GLY A 51 -18.81 -91.97 -39.87
CA GLY A 51 -20.21 -91.92 -40.26
C GLY A 51 -21.04 -93.16 -39.88
N ILE A 52 -22.35 -92.92 -39.96
CA ILE A 52 -23.42 -93.78 -40.49
C ILE A 52 -23.99 -94.92 -39.60
N GLN A 53 -25.34 -94.89 -39.53
CA GLN A 53 -26.35 -95.91 -39.16
C GLN A 53 -26.83 -95.91 -37.71
N GLY A 54 -28.13 -95.87 -37.41
CA GLY A 54 -29.33 -95.72 -38.24
C GLY A 54 -30.51 -95.41 -37.30
N LYS A 55 -31.56 -94.76 -37.81
CA LYS A 55 -32.82 -94.62 -37.07
C LYS A 55 -33.91 -95.29 -37.90
N ALA A 56 -34.47 -96.36 -37.32
CA ALA A 56 -35.58 -97.12 -37.86
C ALA A 56 -36.77 -96.18 -38.13
N ASP A 57 -37.17 -96.15 -39.40
CA ASP A 57 -38.37 -95.47 -39.88
C ASP A 57 -39.55 -96.44 -39.70
N SER A 58 -40.43 -96.16 -38.75
CA SER A 58 -41.78 -96.73 -38.74
C SER A 58 -42.65 -95.81 -39.60
N THR A 59 -42.60 -95.98 -40.92
CA THR A 59 -43.46 -95.28 -41.88
C THR A 59 -44.91 -95.70 -41.68
N LYS A 60 -45.61 -95.03 -40.76
CA LYS A 60 -47.07 -94.93 -40.75
C LYS A 60 -47.43 -93.61 -41.39
N ASP A 61 -47.86 -93.69 -42.65
CA ASP A 61 -48.43 -92.56 -43.36
C ASP A 61 -49.87 -92.33 -42.87
N VAL A 62 -50.15 -91.12 -42.38
CA VAL A 62 -51.46 -90.77 -41.81
C VAL A 62 -52.16 -89.77 -42.73
N THR A 63 -53.41 -90.06 -43.07
CA THR A 63 -54.30 -89.08 -43.72
C THR A 63 -54.85 -88.13 -42.67
N PHE A 64 -54.52 -86.85 -42.78
CA PHE A 64 -54.84 -85.84 -41.77
C PHE A 64 -55.87 -84.83 -42.31
N ASN A 65 -57.10 -85.30 -42.57
CA ASN A 65 -58.19 -84.50 -43.12
C ASN A 65 -59.35 -84.44 -42.12
N PHE A 66 -59.65 -83.25 -41.61
CA PHE A 66 -60.66 -83.02 -40.58
C PHE A 66 -61.58 -81.87 -41.01
N VAL A 67 -62.89 -82.07 -40.96
CA VAL A 67 -63.87 -81.02 -41.30
C VAL A 67 -64.73 -80.76 -40.07
N ASP A 68 -64.73 -79.51 -39.60
CA ASP A 68 -65.45 -79.04 -38.41
C ASP A 68 -65.26 -79.89 -37.14
N VAL A 69 -64.04 -80.34 -36.86
CA VAL A 69 -63.73 -81.21 -35.71
C VAL A 69 -63.33 -80.40 -34.48
N GLU A 70 -63.80 -80.82 -33.30
CA GLU A 70 -63.44 -80.22 -32.02
C GLU A 70 -61.98 -80.52 -31.64
N LEU A 71 -61.28 -79.52 -31.09
CA LEU A 71 -59.87 -79.61 -30.71
C LEU A 71 -59.53 -80.77 -29.74
N PRO A 72 -60.34 -81.09 -28.72
CA PRO A 72 -60.09 -82.25 -27.85
C PRO A 72 -60.10 -83.59 -28.61
N VAL A 73 -60.96 -83.73 -29.61
CA VAL A 73 -61.04 -84.93 -30.47
C VAL A 73 -59.78 -85.03 -31.33
N LEU A 74 -59.34 -83.90 -31.89
CA LEU A 74 -58.09 -83.84 -32.66
C LEU A 74 -56.86 -84.15 -31.78
N ALA A 75 -56.81 -83.61 -30.56
CA ALA A 75 -55.74 -83.89 -29.61
C ALA A 75 -55.69 -85.37 -29.22
N LYS A 76 -56.85 -86.00 -28.98
CA LYS A 76 -56.93 -87.44 -28.73
C LYS A 76 -56.42 -88.26 -29.91
N PHE A 77 -56.85 -87.94 -31.14
CA PHE A 77 -56.36 -88.61 -32.36
C PHE A 77 -54.85 -88.48 -32.52
N VAL A 78 -54.29 -87.28 -32.28
CA VAL A 78 -52.84 -87.06 -32.36
C VAL A 78 -52.10 -87.81 -31.26
N SER A 79 -52.65 -87.89 -30.05
CA SER A 79 -52.09 -88.71 -28.96
C SER A 79 -52.06 -90.20 -29.35
N ASP A 80 -53.14 -90.72 -29.93
CA ASP A 80 -53.26 -92.14 -30.34
C ASP A 80 -52.28 -92.50 -31.46
N ILE A 81 -52.09 -91.63 -32.47
CA ILE A 81 -51.14 -91.90 -33.55
C ILE A 81 -49.69 -91.72 -33.10
N THR A 82 -49.39 -90.67 -32.33
CA THR A 82 -48.01 -90.31 -31.96
C THR A 82 -47.49 -91.05 -30.74
N GLY A 83 -48.37 -91.69 -29.96
CA GLY A 83 -48.04 -92.33 -28.69
C GLY A 83 -47.65 -91.33 -27.59
N LYS A 84 -47.86 -90.03 -27.80
CA LYS A 84 -47.52 -88.99 -26.82
C LYS A 84 -48.68 -88.74 -25.86
N ASN A 85 -48.39 -88.68 -24.57
CA ASN A 85 -49.39 -88.34 -23.56
C ASN A 85 -49.72 -86.85 -23.65
N LEU A 86 -50.96 -86.49 -23.97
CA LEU A 86 -51.42 -85.09 -24.02
C LEU A 86 -52.41 -84.82 -22.88
N MET A 87 -52.15 -83.79 -22.09
CA MET A 87 -53.02 -83.34 -21.00
C MET A 87 -53.62 -81.99 -21.37
N PHE A 88 -54.94 -81.85 -21.30
CA PHE A 88 -55.64 -80.59 -21.55
C PHE A 88 -56.77 -80.38 -20.55
N ASP A 89 -57.08 -79.12 -20.29
CA ASP A 89 -58.16 -78.67 -19.38
C ASP A 89 -59.44 -78.39 -20.18
N GLU A 90 -60.59 -78.22 -19.53
CA GLU A 90 -61.91 -77.89 -20.14
C GLU A 90 -61.88 -76.58 -20.95
N ARG A 91 -60.83 -75.79 -20.78
CA ARG A 91 -60.54 -74.56 -21.52
C ARG A 91 -60.18 -74.80 -22.98
N LEU A 92 -59.83 -76.02 -23.39
CA LEU A 92 -59.52 -76.35 -24.77
C LEU A 92 -60.82 -76.42 -25.61
N LYS A 93 -61.23 -75.29 -26.17
CA LYS A 93 -62.46 -75.16 -26.97
C LYS A 93 -62.15 -74.65 -28.37
N GLY A 94 -62.92 -75.11 -29.34
CA GLY A 94 -62.85 -74.63 -30.71
C GLY A 94 -62.95 -75.75 -31.73
N ARG A 95 -63.45 -75.39 -32.92
CA ARG A 95 -63.52 -76.27 -34.08
C ARG A 95 -62.50 -75.85 -35.13
N ILE A 96 -61.96 -76.83 -35.83
CA ILE A 96 -60.99 -76.62 -36.91
C ILE A 96 -61.35 -77.48 -38.12
N THR A 97 -61.07 -76.92 -39.30
CA THR A 97 -61.10 -77.64 -40.56
C THR A 97 -59.67 -77.66 -41.11
N ILE A 98 -59.16 -78.86 -41.38
CA ILE A 98 -57.81 -79.12 -41.88
C ILE A 98 -57.97 -79.93 -43.16
N ILE A 99 -57.59 -79.35 -44.29
CA ILE A 99 -57.64 -80.00 -45.60
C ILE A 99 -56.20 -80.34 -46.00
N ALA A 100 -55.80 -81.59 -45.80
CA ALA A 100 -54.48 -82.10 -46.22
C ALA A 100 -54.67 -83.17 -47.32
N PRO A 101 -54.41 -82.83 -48.61
CA PRO A 101 -54.65 -83.74 -49.73
C PRO A 101 -53.59 -84.85 -49.87
N SER A 102 -52.41 -84.69 -49.28
CA SER A 102 -51.32 -85.68 -49.27
C SER A 102 -51.23 -86.41 -47.95
N LYS A 103 -50.82 -87.68 -47.97
CA LYS A 103 -50.48 -88.43 -46.75
C LYS A 103 -49.31 -87.76 -46.04
N LEU A 104 -49.43 -87.54 -44.74
CA LEU A 104 -48.38 -86.91 -43.92
C LEU A 104 -47.62 -87.97 -43.13
N LYS A 105 -46.31 -87.75 -42.96
CA LYS A 105 -45.52 -88.53 -42.00
C LYS A 105 -45.96 -88.17 -40.58
N LEU A 106 -45.70 -89.07 -39.63
CA LEU A 106 -46.07 -88.89 -38.23
C LEU A 106 -45.54 -87.58 -37.62
N ASP A 107 -44.30 -87.21 -37.93
CA ASP A 107 -43.68 -85.96 -37.47
C ASP A 107 -44.34 -84.72 -38.08
N ASP A 108 -44.67 -84.77 -39.38
CA ASP A 108 -45.32 -83.67 -40.09
C ASP A 108 -46.78 -83.47 -39.63
N ALA A 109 -47.49 -84.56 -39.33
CA ALA A 109 -48.82 -84.52 -38.74
C ALA A 109 -48.80 -83.90 -37.33
N TYR A 110 -47.77 -84.23 -36.52
CA TYR A 110 -47.58 -83.63 -35.21
C TYR A 110 -47.25 -82.13 -35.30
N ARG A 111 -46.42 -81.70 -36.26
CA ARG A 111 -46.15 -80.27 -36.52
C ARG A 111 -47.39 -79.51 -36.98
N LEU A 112 -48.17 -80.10 -37.87
CA LEU A 112 -49.42 -79.48 -38.32
C LEU A 112 -50.40 -79.31 -37.14
N PHE A 113 -50.45 -80.28 -36.23
CA PHE A 113 -51.24 -80.20 -35.00
C PHE A 113 -50.75 -79.06 -34.09
N THR A 114 -49.44 -78.93 -33.85
CA THR A 114 -48.92 -77.83 -33.02
C THR A 114 -49.18 -76.47 -33.66
N SER A 115 -49.09 -76.34 -34.99
CA SER A 115 -49.48 -75.12 -35.72
C SER A 115 -50.99 -74.81 -35.61
N VAL A 116 -51.85 -75.84 -35.61
CA VAL A 116 -53.30 -75.66 -35.40
C VAL A 116 -53.62 -75.20 -33.98
N LEU A 117 -52.94 -75.77 -32.98
CA LEU A 117 -53.04 -75.30 -31.60
C LEU A 117 -52.61 -73.83 -31.50
N ALA A 118 -51.46 -73.48 -32.09
CA ALA A 118 -50.95 -72.11 -32.11
C ALA A 118 -51.94 -71.15 -32.80
N PHE A 119 -52.53 -71.55 -33.93
CA PHE A 119 -53.55 -70.77 -34.63
C PHE A 119 -54.78 -70.48 -33.77
N LYS A 120 -55.17 -71.40 -32.90
CA LYS A 120 -56.29 -71.24 -31.96
C LYS A 120 -55.89 -70.57 -30.63
N GLY A 121 -54.63 -70.15 -30.47
CA GLY A 121 -54.14 -69.49 -29.26
C GLY A 121 -53.80 -70.46 -28.11
N TYR A 122 -53.50 -71.72 -28.44
CA TYR A 122 -53.01 -72.72 -27.50
C TYR A 122 -51.56 -73.09 -27.82
N ALA A 123 -50.80 -73.44 -26.80
CA ALA A 123 -49.42 -73.87 -26.91
C ALA A 123 -49.23 -75.18 -26.15
N LEU A 124 -48.25 -75.95 -26.61
CA LEU A 124 -47.91 -77.23 -26.05
C LEU A 124 -46.65 -77.07 -25.19
N VAL A 125 -46.77 -77.36 -23.90
CA VAL A 125 -45.69 -77.19 -22.91
C VAL A 125 -45.28 -78.56 -22.39
N PRO A 126 -44.00 -78.96 -22.50
CA PRO A 126 -43.53 -80.24 -21.95
C PRO A 126 -43.66 -80.22 -20.42
N THR A 127 -44.08 -81.35 -19.86
CA THR A 127 -44.08 -81.56 -18.40
C THR A 127 -42.95 -82.54 -18.07
N GLY A 128 -42.38 -82.49 -16.85
CA GLY A 128 -41.25 -83.35 -16.45
C GLY A 128 -41.53 -84.86 -16.41
N VAL A 129 -42.78 -85.26 -16.63
CA VAL A 129 -43.22 -86.64 -16.89
C VAL A 129 -43.57 -86.67 -18.37
N ASP A 130 -43.11 -87.67 -19.14
CA ASP A 130 -43.20 -87.80 -20.62
C ASP A 130 -44.64 -87.60 -21.19
N ALA A 131 -45.08 -86.35 -21.13
CA ALA A 131 -46.43 -85.87 -21.30
C ALA A 131 -46.37 -84.37 -21.57
N TYR A 132 -47.29 -83.90 -22.41
CA TYR A 132 -47.35 -82.52 -22.84
C TYR A 132 -48.67 -81.89 -22.43
N LYS A 133 -48.61 -80.71 -21.84
CA LYS A 133 -49.77 -79.96 -21.42
C LYS A 133 -50.17 -78.95 -22.50
N ILE A 134 -51.43 -78.96 -22.92
CA ILE A 134 -51.98 -77.93 -23.80
C ILE A 134 -52.53 -76.81 -22.91
N VAL A 135 -51.93 -75.62 -23.03
CA VAL A 135 -52.30 -74.42 -22.28
C VAL A 135 -52.61 -73.26 -23.22
N PRO A 136 -53.42 -72.27 -22.82
CA PRO A 136 -53.51 -71.01 -23.58
C PRO A 136 -52.13 -70.36 -23.75
N SER A 137 -51.83 -69.77 -24.91
CA SER A 137 -50.54 -69.14 -25.23
C SER A 137 -50.13 -68.07 -24.21
N SER A 138 -51.10 -67.40 -23.59
CA SER A 138 -50.90 -66.40 -22.54
C SER A 138 -50.36 -66.95 -21.22
N GLU A 139 -50.56 -68.24 -20.93
CA GLU A 139 -50.09 -68.91 -19.69
C GLU A 139 -48.69 -69.50 -19.82
N VAL A 140 -48.15 -69.58 -21.04
CA VAL A 140 -46.81 -70.09 -21.34
C VAL A 140 -45.72 -69.32 -20.60
N ARG A 141 -45.97 -68.04 -20.29
CA ARG A 141 -45.06 -67.15 -19.54
C ARG A 141 -44.69 -67.63 -18.13
N GLN A 142 -45.53 -68.43 -17.49
CA GLN A 142 -45.39 -68.81 -16.08
C GLN A 142 -45.12 -70.31 -15.87
N LYS A 143 -45.41 -71.14 -16.87
CA LYS A 143 -45.28 -72.60 -16.79
C LYS A 143 -44.03 -72.97 -17.58
N GLY A 144 -43.00 -73.42 -16.85
CA GLY A 144 -41.61 -73.62 -17.28
C GLY A 144 -41.42 -73.99 -18.75
N ILE A 145 -40.68 -73.12 -19.44
CA ILE A 145 -40.22 -73.31 -20.82
C ILE A 145 -38.74 -73.68 -20.76
N ASP A 146 -38.30 -74.64 -21.57
CA ASP A 146 -36.88 -74.98 -21.65
C ASP A 146 -36.06 -73.85 -22.29
N VAL A 147 -34.93 -73.50 -21.66
CA VAL A 147 -33.94 -72.59 -22.23
C VAL A 147 -33.08 -73.39 -23.21
N VAL A 148 -33.33 -73.21 -24.50
CA VAL A 148 -32.60 -73.93 -25.55
C VAL A 148 -31.37 -73.14 -25.95
N SER A 149 -30.17 -73.68 -25.66
CA SER A 149 -28.88 -73.10 -26.10
C SER A 149 -28.39 -73.66 -27.45
N GLY A 150 -28.95 -74.79 -27.90
CA GLY A 150 -28.55 -75.50 -29.12
C GLY A 150 -29.42 -75.21 -30.36
N ARG A 151 -29.56 -76.21 -31.24
CA ARG A 151 -30.37 -76.17 -32.46
C ARG A 151 -31.85 -75.90 -32.11
N ILE A 152 -32.42 -74.87 -32.73
CA ILE A 152 -33.83 -74.48 -32.52
C ILE A 152 -34.73 -75.54 -33.19
N PRO A 153 -35.74 -76.11 -32.49
CA PRO A 153 -36.74 -76.98 -33.10
C PRO A 153 -37.50 -76.26 -34.21
N ILE A 154 -37.81 -76.96 -35.31
CA ILE A 154 -38.58 -76.39 -36.42
C ILE A 154 -40.07 -76.72 -36.21
N ASP A 155 -40.63 -76.16 -35.14
CA ASP A 155 -42.05 -76.25 -34.77
C ASP A 155 -42.56 -74.91 -34.20
N ASP A 156 -43.86 -74.82 -33.91
CA ASP A 156 -44.48 -73.62 -33.31
C ASP A 156 -44.47 -73.65 -31.77
N SER A 157 -43.52 -74.38 -31.16
CA SER A 157 -43.35 -74.39 -29.71
C SER A 157 -42.75 -73.05 -29.22
N PHE A 158 -43.15 -72.61 -28.04
CA PHE A 158 -42.53 -71.45 -27.40
C PHE A 158 -41.23 -71.86 -26.74
N ILE A 159 -40.15 -71.12 -27.00
CA ILE A 159 -38.84 -71.35 -26.39
C ILE A 159 -38.27 -70.03 -25.85
N VAL A 160 -37.36 -70.15 -24.88
CA VAL A 160 -36.61 -69.01 -24.33
C VAL A 160 -35.19 -69.03 -24.90
N ARG A 161 -34.74 -67.91 -25.48
CA ARG A 161 -33.38 -67.76 -26.01
C ARG A 161 -32.68 -66.52 -25.44
N LEU A 162 -31.44 -66.71 -25.01
CA LEU A 162 -30.50 -65.63 -24.68
C LEU A 162 -29.53 -65.45 -25.85
N ILE A 163 -29.41 -64.22 -26.35
CA ILE A 163 -28.59 -63.85 -27.50
C ILE A 163 -27.56 -62.80 -27.08
N PRO A 164 -26.25 -63.09 -27.09
CA PRO A 164 -25.21 -62.09 -26.88
C PRO A 164 -25.00 -61.24 -28.14
N LEU A 165 -24.97 -59.91 -27.97
CA LEU A 165 -24.68 -58.95 -29.04
C LEU A 165 -23.24 -58.44 -28.91
N LYS A 166 -22.51 -58.35 -30.03
CA LYS A 166 -21.06 -58.03 -30.02
C LYS A 166 -20.75 -56.57 -30.31
N HIS A 167 -21.46 -55.94 -31.24
CA HIS A 167 -21.12 -54.63 -31.78
C HIS A 167 -22.21 -53.58 -31.52
N ILE A 168 -23.48 -53.99 -31.56
CA ILE A 168 -24.62 -53.11 -31.26
C ILE A 168 -25.08 -53.26 -29.81
N SER A 169 -25.55 -52.16 -29.21
CA SER A 169 -26.12 -52.19 -27.86
C SER A 169 -27.48 -52.90 -27.86
N SER A 170 -27.71 -53.73 -26.84
CA SER A 170 -28.97 -54.45 -26.63
C SER A 170 -30.18 -53.52 -26.53
N GLU A 171 -30.02 -52.31 -25.98
CA GLU A 171 -31.07 -51.29 -25.92
C GLU A 171 -31.45 -50.75 -27.31
N GLU A 172 -30.47 -50.54 -28.19
CA GLU A 172 -30.72 -50.06 -29.55
C GLU A 172 -31.43 -51.14 -30.37
N VAL A 173 -31.03 -52.40 -30.21
CA VAL A 173 -31.66 -53.55 -30.87
C VAL A 173 -33.10 -53.77 -30.38
N LEU A 174 -33.36 -53.57 -29.08
CA LEU A 174 -34.69 -53.73 -28.49
C LEU A 174 -35.74 -52.86 -29.19
N VAL A 175 -35.41 -51.60 -29.47
CA VAL A 175 -36.31 -50.66 -30.16
C VAL A 175 -36.66 -51.16 -31.56
N PHE A 176 -35.68 -51.73 -32.27
CA PHE A 176 -35.85 -52.20 -33.65
C PHE A 176 -36.64 -53.51 -33.73
N LEU A 177 -36.44 -54.43 -32.78
CA LEU A 177 -37.05 -55.76 -32.82
C LEU A 177 -38.44 -55.83 -32.19
N ARG A 178 -38.81 -54.87 -31.33
CA ARG A 178 -40.11 -54.84 -30.64
C ARG A 178 -41.33 -55.06 -31.57
N PRO A 179 -41.40 -54.50 -32.80
CA PRO A 179 -42.54 -54.72 -33.71
C PRO A 179 -42.58 -56.12 -34.34
N ILE A 180 -41.49 -56.89 -34.30
CA ILE A 180 -41.33 -58.18 -34.98
C ILE A 180 -41.60 -59.37 -34.03
N VAL A 181 -41.61 -59.12 -32.72
CA VAL A 181 -42.00 -60.09 -31.69
C VAL A 181 -43.50 -60.39 -31.81
N SER A 182 -43.89 -61.65 -31.60
CA SER A 182 -45.31 -62.06 -31.65
C SER A 182 -46.14 -61.39 -30.55
N ARG A 183 -47.47 -61.42 -30.67
CA ARG A 183 -48.37 -60.78 -29.69
C ARG A 183 -48.19 -61.33 -28.27
N ASP A 184 -47.84 -62.61 -28.16
CA ASP A 184 -47.63 -63.32 -26.90
C ASP A 184 -46.13 -63.43 -26.52
N GLY A 185 -45.23 -62.90 -27.36
CA GLY A 185 -43.79 -62.94 -27.15
C GLY A 185 -43.27 -61.79 -26.25
N ILE A 186 -42.13 -62.02 -25.61
CA ILE A 186 -41.47 -61.05 -24.73
C ILE A 186 -40.02 -60.87 -25.18
N ILE A 187 -39.56 -59.62 -25.19
CA ILE A 187 -38.18 -59.24 -25.43
C ILE A 187 -37.68 -58.36 -24.29
N SER A 188 -36.52 -58.70 -23.74
CA SER A 188 -35.88 -57.96 -22.65
C SER A 188 -34.37 -57.92 -22.85
N THR A 189 -33.73 -56.90 -22.29
CA THR A 189 -32.28 -56.68 -22.45
C THR A 189 -31.59 -56.70 -21.10
N PHE A 190 -30.45 -57.39 -21.01
CA PHE A 190 -29.53 -57.28 -19.89
C PHE A 190 -28.37 -56.37 -20.28
N ARG A 191 -28.38 -55.14 -19.73
CA ARG A 191 -27.42 -54.07 -20.08
C ARG A 191 -25.97 -54.44 -19.74
N SER A 192 -25.73 -55.05 -18.59
CA SER A 192 -24.39 -55.38 -18.09
C SER A 192 -23.64 -56.41 -18.95
N GLY A 193 -24.37 -57.33 -19.60
CA GLY A 193 -23.78 -58.37 -20.45
C GLY A 193 -24.02 -58.17 -21.95
N ASN A 194 -24.67 -57.08 -22.36
CA ASN A 194 -25.16 -56.87 -23.73
C ASN A 194 -25.93 -58.09 -24.29
N LEU A 195 -26.77 -58.70 -23.45
CA LEU A 195 -27.56 -59.89 -23.78
C LEU A 195 -29.01 -59.49 -24.08
N LEU A 196 -29.61 -60.17 -25.04
CA LEU A 196 -31.01 -60.05 -25.41
C LEU A 196 -31.73 -61.35 -25.05
N LEU A 197 -32.73 -61.27 -24.18
CA LEU A 197 -33.63 -62.36 -23.82
C LEU A 197 -34.88 -62.27 -24.68
N ILE A 198 -35.19 -63.35 -25.39
CA ILE A 198 -36.38 -63.45 -26.23
C ILE A 198 -37.16 -64.70 -25.83
N ILE A 199 -38.46 -64.54 -25.63
CA ILE A 199 -39.41 -65.63 -25.39
C ILE A 199 -40.46 -65.53 -26.50
N ASP A 200 -40.46 -66.48 -27.43
CA ASP A 200 -41.39 -66.49 -28.56
C ASP A 200 -41.44 -67.89 -29.20
N THR A 201 -42.21 -68.07 -30.26
CA THR A 201 -42.22 -69.31 -31.03
C THR A 201 -40.85 -69.57 -31.67
N ALA A 202 -40.47 -70.84 -31.78
CA ALA A 202 -39.17 -71.25 -32.31
C ALA A 202 -38.94 -70.72 -33.74
N MET A 203 -39.97 -70.75 -34.59
CA MET A 203 -39.95 -70.15 -35.94
C MET A 203 -39.70 -68.63 -35.94
N ASN A 204 -40.29 -67.89 -35.01
CA ASN A 204 -40.10 -66.43 -34.96
C ASN A 204 -38.71 -66.07 -34.40
N ILE A 205 -38.20 -66.83 -33.44
CA ILE A 205 -36.84 -66.64 -32.90
C ILE A 205 -35.79 -66.85 -34.00
N GLU A 206 -35.94 -67.86 -34.86
CA GLU A 206 -35.03 -68.06 -35.99
C GLU A 206 -35.03 -66.85 -36.94
N LYS A 207 -36.21 -66.26 -37.19
CA LYS A 207 -36.35 -65.04 -38.01
C LYS A 207 -35.64 -63.85 -37.37
N ILE A 208 -35.82 -63.65 -36.07
CA ILE A 208 -35.17 -62.57 -35.32
C ILE A 208 -33.65 -62.75 -35.32
N LEU A 209 -33.16 -63.98 -35.16
CA LEU A 209 -31.73 -64.28 -35.15
C LEU A 209 -31.06 -63.89 -36.48
N LYS A 210 -31.68 -64.23 -37.62
CA LYS A 210 -31.20 -63.81 -38.95
C LYS A 210 -31.14 -62.28 -39.13
N ILE A 211 -32.07 -61.56 -38.50
CA ILE A 211 -32.09 -60.08 -38.53
C ILE A 211 -30.94 -59.52 -37.69
N ILE A 212 -30.75 -60.06 -36.49
CA ILE A 212 -29.65 -59.67 -35.58
C ILE A 212 -28.30 -59.87 -36.25
N GLU A 213 -28.06 -61.02 -36.89
CA GLU A 213 -26.80 -61.28 -37.62
C GLU A 213 -26.51 -60.26 -38.72
N ARG A 214 -27.54 -59.68 -39.34
CA ARG A 214 -27.36 -58.66 -40.38
C ARG A 214 -27.06 -57.27 -39.83
N ILE A 215 -27.56 -56.97 -38.63
CA ILE A 215 -27.46 -55.65 -37.99
C ILE A 215 -26.24 -55.56 -37.07
N ASP A 216 -25.88 -56.64 -36.36
CA ASP A 216 -24.73 -56.72 -35.46
C ASP A 216 -23.41 -56.83 -36.23
N ARG A 217 -23.08 -55.77 -36.97
CA ARG A 217 -21.83 -55.61 -37.72
C ARG A 217 -20.92 -54.59 -37.03
N PRO A 218 -19.60 -54.74 -37.15
CA PRO A 218 -18.67 -53.76 -36.58
C PRO A 218 -18.93 -52.37 -37.18
N SER A 219 -19.29 -51.41 -36.33
CA SER A 219 -19.33 -50.00 -36.70
C SER A 219 -17.91 -49.53 -36.93
N ALA A 220 -17.61 -49.03 -38.14
CA ALA A 220 -16.28 -48.54 -38.50
C ALA A 220 -15.95 -47.25 -37.73
N MET A 221 -15.46 -47.38 -36.50
CA MET A 221 -14.67 -46.32 -35.88
C MET A 221 -13.26 -46.40 -36.47
N GLU A 222 -12.99 -45.51 -37.44
CA GLU A 222 -11.65 -45.32 -37.97
C GLU A 222 -10.69 -44.78 -36.88
N ALA A 223 -9.41 -45.12 -36.98
CA ALA A 223 -8.38 -44.71 -36.02
C ALA A 223 -8.27 -43.17 -35.91
N PRO A 224 -7.91 -42.65 -34.71
CA PRO A 224 -7.68 -41.22 -34.51
C PRO A 224 -6.46 -40.73 -35.29
N GLU A 225 -6.44 -39.43 -35.62
CA GLU A 225 -5.36 -38.79 -36.36
C GLU A 225 -4.78 -37.62 -35.57
N ILE A 226 -3.45 -37.46 -35.59
CA ILE A 226 -2.71 -36.44 -34.83
C ILE A 226 -2.25 -35.35 -35.80
N VAL A 227 -2.50 -34.09 -35.46
CA VAL A 227 -2.03 -32.92 -36.22
C VAL A 227 -1.14 -32.08 -35.31
N ASN A 228 0.12 -31.88 -35.68
CA ASN A 228 1.06 -31.04 -34.93
C ASN A 228 0.85 -29.57 -35.30
N LEU A 229 0.99 -28.67 -34.33
CA LEU A 229 0.85 -27.22 -34.50
C LEU A 229 2.21 -26.52 -34.33
N GLU A 230 2.52 -25.57 -35.21
CA GLU A 230 3.80 -24.83 -35.18
C GLU A 230 3.71 -23.50 -34.42
N HIS A 231 2.57 -22.81 -34.49
CA HIS A 231 2.41 -21.44 -33.99
C HIS A 231 1.30 -21.31 -32.95
N ALA A 232 0.16 -21.97 -33.16
CA ALA A 232 -0.99 -21.87 -32.25
C ALA A 232 -0.90 -22.89 -31.09
N PRO A 233 -1.34 -22.52 -29.87
CA PRO A 233 -1.36 -23.45 -28.75
C PRO A 233 -2.48 -24.49 -28.90
N ALA A 234 -2.14 -25.77 -28.76
CA ALA A 234 -3.05 -26.90 -28.98
C ALA A 234 -4.32 -26.87 -28.13
N GLU A 235 -4.25 -26.35 -26.89
CA GLU A 235 -5.40 -26.26 -25.99
C GLU A 235 -6.47 -25.28 -26.50
N GLU A 236 -6.03 -24.14 -27.06
CA GLU A 236 -6.92 -23.12 -27.60
C GLU A 236 -7.55 -23.58 -28.91
N VAL A 237 -6.74 -24.19 -29.79
CA VAL A 237 -7.22 -24.78 -31.04
C VAL A 237 -8.25 -25.89 -30.78
N ALA A 238 -7.98 -26.80 -29.83
CA ALA A 238 -8.95 -27.84 -29.47
C ALA A 238 -10.25 -27.28 -28.90
N ARG A 239 -10.19 -26.19 -28.12
CA ARG A 239 -11.39 -25.51 -27.60
C ARG A 239 -12.21 -24.91 -28.73
N ILE A 240 -11.58 -24.15 -29.62
CA ILE A 240 -12.23 -23.49 -30.77
C ILE A 240 -12.84 -24.55 -31.70
N LEU A 241 -12.14 -25.65 -31.99
CA LEU A 241 -12.68 -26.75 -32.79
C LEU A 241 -13.91 -27.37 -32.15
N ASN A 242 -13.87 -27.66 -30.85
CA ASN A 242 -15.00 -28.24 -30.14
C ASN A 242 -16.20 -27.29 -30.02
N GLU A 243 -15.98 -25.98 -29.87
CA GLU A 243 -17.03 -24.96 -29.83
C GLU A 243 -17.62 -24.69 -31.22
N GLY A 244 -16.78 -24.60 -32.26
CA GLY A 244 -17.19 -24.46 -33.65
C GLY A 244 -18.05 -25.63 -34.10
N MET A 245 -17.69 -26.86 -33.72
CA MET A 245 -18.45 -28.07 -34.06
C MET A 245 -19.80 -28.19 -33.33
N LYS A 246 -19.95 -27.54 -32.16
CA LYS A 246 -21.27 -27.42 -31.49
C LYS A 246 -22.19 -26.41 -32.18
N SER A 247 -21.62 -25.48 -32.95
CA SER A 247 -22.29 -24.28 -33.47
C SER A 247 -22.76 -24.38 -34.91
N PHE A 248 -22.64 -25.53 -35.58
CA PHE A 248 -23.25 -25.75 -36.92
C PHE A 248 -24.70 -26.26 -36.78
N PRO A 249 -25.74 -25.42 -36.98
CA PRO A 249 -27.13 -25.88 -37.03
C PRO A 249 -27.41 -26.55 -38.38
N SER A 250 -27.63 -27.86 -38.39
CA SER A 250 -28.29 -28.52 -39.51
C SER A 250 -29.79 -28.24 -39.41
N GLN A 251 -30.38 -27.67 -40.46
CA GLN A 251 -31.83 -27.73 -40.68
C GLN A 251 -32.25 -29.21 -40.68
N GLY A 252 -33.10 -29.61 -39.73
CA GLY A 252 -33.57 -30.98 -39.56
C GLY A 252 -33.89 -31.31 -38.11
N THR A 253 -35.15 -31.66 -37.83
CA THR A 253 -35.80 -31.80 -36.51
C THR A 253 -35.37 -33.01 -35.66
N VAL A 254 -34.09 -33.40 -35.68
CA VAL A 254 -33.56 -34.44 -34.79
C VAL A 254 -32.34 -33.91 -34.03
N LYS A 255 -32.60 -33.25 -32.90
CA LYS A 255 -31.61 -32.69 -31.96
C LYS A 255 -30.98 -33.74 -31.03
N ILE A 256 -31.00 -35.02 -31.39
CA ILE A 256 -30.46 -36.09 -30.55
C ILE A 256 -29.42 -36.86 -31.38
N ALA A 257 -28.18 -36.85 -30.88
CA ALA A 257 -27.06 -37.74 -31.27
C ALA A 257 -26.18 -37.42 -32.49
N ARG A 258 -25.84 -36.15 -32.80
CA ARG A 258 -24.63 -35.86 -33.63
C ARG A 258 -23.41 -35.31 -32.88
N ALA A 259 -23.57 -34.87 -31.63
CA ALA A 259 -22.48 -34.39 -30.77
C ALA A 259 -21.44 -35.47 -30.37
N LYS A 260 -21.59 -36.72 -30.84
CA LYS A 260 -20.69 -37.84 -30.53
C LYS A 260 -19.76 -38.27 -31.68
N TYR A 261 -19.82 -37.65 -32.86
CA TYR A 261 -19.08 -38.16 -34.03
C TYR A 261 -17.79 -37.43 -34.39
N ALA A 262 -17.51 -36.27 -33.79
CA ALA A 262 -16.21 -35.63 -33.94
C ALA A 262 -15.84 -34.82 -32.69
N HIS A 263 -14.65 -35.07 -32.16
CA HIS A 263 -14.13 -34.38 -30.98
C HIS A 263 -12.62 -34.18 -31.14
N ALA A 264 -12.12 -33.03 -30.71
CA ALA A 264 -10.70 -32.70 -30.72
C ALA A 264 -10.16 -32.70 -29.28
N VAL A 265 -9.03 -33.37 -29.05
CA VAL A 265 -8.34 -33.36 -27.75
C VAL A 265 -6.95 -32.78 -27.96
N ALA A 266 -6.53 -31.86 -27.10
CA ALA A 266 -5.18 -31.29 -27.15
C ALA A 266 -4.19 -32.20 -26.41
N ASP A 267 -3.06 -32.49 -27.05
CA ASP A 267 -1.83 -32.96 -26.40
C ASP A 267 -0.89 -31.75 -26.24
N THR A 268 -0.82 -31.23 -25.03
CA THR A 268 -0.02 -30.05 -24.69
C THR A 268 1.48 -30.32 -24.71
N ARG A 269 1.91 -31.59 -24.57
CA ARG A 269 3.33 -31.96 -24.57
C ARG A 269 3.90 -31.96 -25.98
N LEU A 270 3.12 -32.46 -26.94
CA LEU A 270 3.51 -32.48 -28.36
C LEU A 270 3.09 -31.22 -29.13
N ASN A 271 2.37 -30.29 -28.47
CA ASN A 271 1.63 -29.21 -29.10
C ASN A 271 0.85 -29.71 -30.34
N ALA A 272 0.07 -30.76 -30.14
CA ALA A 272 -0.67 -31.42 -31.20
C ALA A 272 -2.15 -31.57 -30.83
N VAL A 273 -3.02 -31.60 -31.83
CA VAL A 273 -4.45 -31.84 -31.64
C VAL A 273 -4.79 -33.21 -32.22
N VAL A 274 -5.36 -34.07 -31.38
CA VAL A 274 -5.84 -35.39 -31.74
C VAL A 274 -7.30 -35.28 -32.17
N LEU A 275 -7.57 -35.65 -33.42
CA LEU A 275 -8.87 -35.55 -34.07
C LEU A 275 -9.57 -36.91 -34.08
N PHE A 276 -10.69 -37.01 -33.38
CA PHE A 276 -11.57 -38.17 -33.39
C PHE A 276 -12.74 -37.91 -34.34
N GLY A 277 -13.12 -38.89 -35.17
CA GLY A 277 -14.34 -38.85 -35.98
C GLY A 277 -14.21 -39.46 -37.38
N LYS A 278 -15.33 -39.48 -38.11
CA LYS A 278 -15.37 -39.95 -39.52
C LYS A 278 -14.43 -39.12 -40.39
N LYS A 279 -13.82 -39.73 -41.42
CA LYS A 279 -12.90 -39.06 -42.37
C LYS A 279 -13.33 -37.65 -42.80
N ASN A 280 -14.60 -37.47 -43.18
CA ASN A 280 -15.12 -36.16 -43.62
C ASN A 280 -15.06 -35.07 -42.54
N ALA A 281 -15.26 -35.43 -41.27
CA ALA A 281 -15.18 -34.49 -40.15
C ALA A 281 -13.73 -34.14 -39.81
N ARG A 282 -12.80 -35.12 -39.90
CA ARG A 282 -11.36 -34.89 -39.70
C ARG A 282 -10.79 -33.94 -40.74
N GLU A 283 -11.12 -34.13 -42.02
CA GLU A 283 -10.69 -33.21 -43.09
C GLU A 283 -11.25 -31.79 -42.94
N ALA A 284 -12.47 -31.64 -42.40
CA ALA A 284 -13.01 -30.32 -42.05
C ALA A 284 -12.23 -29.67 -40.90
N MET A 285 -11.93 -30.43 -39.84
CA MET A 285 -11.14 -29.93 -38.71
C MET A 285 -9.71 -29.56 -39.11
N LYS A 286 -9.04 -30.34 -39.97
CA LYS A 286 -7.70 -30.01 -40.51
C LYS A 286 -7.68 -28.67 -41.24
N ARG A 287 -8.70 -28.37 -42.04
CA ARG A 287 -8.80 -27.07 -42.74
C ARG A 287 -8.92 -25.91 -41.77
N VAL A 288 -9.69 -26.07 -40.70
CA VAL A 288 -9.82 -25.05 -39.64
C VAL A 288 -8.51 -24.91 -38.88
N VAL A 289 -7.84 -26.02 -38.55
CA VAL A 289 -6.51 -26.01 -37.93
C VAL A 289 -5.51 -25.22 -38.78
N ALA A 290 -5.45 -25.46 -40.09
CA ALA A 290 -4.56 -24.72 -40.99
C ALA A 290 -4.84 -23.21 -41.07
N MET A 291 -6.08 -22.78 -40.81
CA MET A 291 -6.43 -21.34 -40.74
C MET A 291 -6.07 -20.72 -39.38
N LEU A 292 -6.00 -21.52 -38.32
CA LEU A 292 -5.70 -21.08 -36.96
C LEU A 292 -4.19 -21.11 -36.67
N ASP A 293 -3.45 -22.03 -37.27
CA ASP A 293 -2.00 -22.21 -37.08
C ASP A 293 -1.19 -21.25 -37.97
N VAL A 294 -1.38 -19.96 -37.77
CA VAL A 294 -0.64 -18.88 -38.44
C VAL A 294 0.35 -18.24 -37.48
N PRO A 295 1.52 -17.76 -37.95
CA PRO A 295 2.45 -17.05 -37.09
C PRO A 295 1.76 -15.81 -36.51
N SER A 296 1.72 -15.72 -35.18
CA SER A 296 1.25 -14.52 -34.51
C SER A 296 2.10 -13.34 -35.00
N PRO A 297 1.50 -12.18 -35.34
CA PRO A 297 2.25 -10.98 -35.68
C PRO A 297 2.96 -10.44 -34.42
N GLU A 298 4.03 -11.09 -34.01
CA GLU A 298 4.93 -10.70 -32.94
C GLU A 298 6.11 -9.92 -33.51
N ASP A 299 6.05 -8.60 -33.35
CA ASP A 299 7.20 -7.77 -32.97
C ASP A 299 6.83 -6.80 -31.82
N GLN A 300 5.58 -6.83 -31.33
CA GLN A 300 5.19 -6.10 -30.14
C GLN A 300 4.98 -7.11 -29.02
N GLY A 301 6.09 -7.44 -28.36
CA GLY A 301 6.05 -8.24 -27.15
C GLY A 301 4.98 -7.70 -26.21
N ARG A 302 4.23 -8.61 -25.58
CA ARG A 302 3.27 -8.27 -24.52
C ARG A 302 3.91 -7.45 -23.41
N ILE A 303 5.24 -7.51 -23.28
CA ILE A 303 6.06 -6.79 -22.33
C ILE A 303 6.77 -5.64 -23.05
N ASN A 304 6.49 -4.41 -22.64
CA ASN A 304 7.17 -3.21 -23.13
C ASN A 304 7.81 -2.47 -21.96
N VAL A 305 9.02 -1.93 -22.17
CA VAL A 305 9.71 -1.09 -21.18
C VAL A 305 9.55 0.37 -21.61
N TYR A 306 9.08 1.22 -20.70
CA TYR A 306 8.95 2.66 -20.93
C TYR A 306 9.83 3.42 -19.94
N PHE A 307 10.83 4.15 -20.43
CA PHE A 307 11.70 4.99 -19.61
C PHE A 307 11.01 6.33 -19.31
N LEU A 308 10.99 6.73 -18.04
CA LEU A 308 10.42 8.00 -17.61
C LEU A 308 11.49 9.08 -17.53
N GLU A 309 11.16 10.29 -17.99
CA GLU A 309 12.10 11.42 -18.02
C GLU A 309 12.00 12.31 -16.78
N ASN A 310 10.81 12.52 -16.24
CA ASN A 310 10.52 13.51 -15.20
C ASN A 310 9.82 12.92 -13.96
N ALA A 311 8.91 11.98 -14.16
CA ALA A 311 8.17 11.32 -13.08
C ALA A 311 8.96 10.14 -12.49
N ASP A 312 8.69 9.85 -11.23
CA ASP A 312 9.21 8.66 -10.56
C ASP A 312 8.37 7.42 -10.94
N ALA A 313 9.05 6.34 -11.29
CA ALA A 313 8.41 5.10 -11.74
C ALA A 313 7.52 4.47 -10.66
N GLU A 314 7.90 4.52 -9.39
CA GLU A 314 7.13 3.93 -8.28
C GLU A 314 5.83 4.71 -8.07
N GLU A 315 5.92 6.04 -7.96
CA GLU A 315 4.74 6.91 -7.82
C GLU A 315 3.78 6.77 -9.01
N LEU A 316 4.30 6.68 -10.24
CA LEU A 316 3.47 6.59 -11.44
C LEU A 316 2.84 5.20 -11.61
N ALA A 317 3.56 4.12 -11.27
CA ALA A 317 3.03 2.77 -11.32
C ALA A 317 1.84 2.59 -10.38
N ASP A 318 1.89 3.15 -9.18
CA ASP A 318 0.79 3.10 -8.21
C ASP A 318 -0.46 3.81 -8.73
N VAL A 319 -0.29 4.98 -9.35
CA VAL A 319 -1.40 5.73 -9.98
C VAL A 319 -2.01 4.93 -11.13
N LEU A 320 -1.19 4.38 -12.03
CA LEU A 320 -1.67 3.64 -13.19
C LEU A 320 -2.35 2.31 -12.80
N ASN A 321 -1.77 1.56 -11.85
CA ASN A 321 -2.39 0.35 -11.31
C ASN A 321 -3.72 0.67 -10.61
N GLY A 322 -3.80 1.79 -9.89
CA GLY A 322 -5.05 2.26 -9.28
C GLY A 322 -6.15 2.58 -10.30
N VAL A 323 -5.78 3.12 -11.46
CA VAL A 323 -6.73 3.37 -12.57
C VAL A 323 -7.20 2.06 -13.20
N ILE A 324 -6.29 1.11 -13.44
CA ILE A 324 -6.59 -0.19 -14.08
C ILE A 324 -7.44 -1.08 -13.17
N GLN A 325 -7.16 -1.13 -11.86
CA GLN A 325 -7.95 -1.91 -10.91
C GLN A 325 -9.39 -1.38 -10.75
N LYS A 326 -9.57 -0.06 -10.79
CA LYS A 326 -10.91 0.56 -10.77
C LYS A 326 -11.67 0.32 -12.08
N ALA A 327 -10.97 0.22 -13.20
CA ALA A 327 -11.57 -0.11 -14.49
C ALA A 327 -12.04 -1.58 -14.57
N SER A 328 -11.32 -2.53 -13.97
CA SER A 328 -11.69 -3.95 -13.98
C SER A 328 -12.82 -4.31 -13.00
N THR A 329 -12.99 -3.56 -11.91
CA THR A 329 -14.03 -3.81 -10.89
C THR A 329 -15.44 -3.32 -11.26
N GLN A 330 -15.61 -2.57 -12.36
CA GLN A 330 -16.94 -2.21 -12.88
C GLN A 330 -17.54 -3.25 -13.84
N GLY A 331 -16.84 -4.35 -14.13
CA GLY A 331 -17.28 -5.39 -15.07
C GLY A 331 -18.23 -6.48 -14.53
N THR A 332 -18.52 -6.53 -13.22
CA THR A 332 -19.16 -7.72 -12.61
C THR A 332 -20.57 -7.52 -12.03
N ARG A 333 -21.31 -6.48 -12.43
CA ARG A 333 -22.71 -6.26 -11.96
C ARG A 333 -23.65 -5.73 -13.05
N ASN A 334 -23.97 -6.57 -14.04
CA ASN A 334 -25.28 -6.72 -14.70
C ASN A 334 -25.14 -7.20 -16.15
N PRO A 335 -25.78 -8.32 -16.56
CA PRO A 335 -25.76 -8.77 -17.96
C PRO A 335 -26.65 -7.97 -18.93
N ASN A 336 -27.46 -7.00 -18.48
CA ASN A 336 -28.60 -6.49 -19.27
C ASN A 336 -28.65 -4.96 -19.45
N LYS A 337 -27.54 -4.32 -19.88
CA LYS A 337 -27.64 -2.99 -20.49
C LYS A 337 -26.51 -2.73 -21.50
N ALA A 338 -26.90 -2.40 -22.72
CA ALA A 338 -26.00 -2.07 -23.81
C ALA A 338 -25.24 -0.77 -23.55
N ARG A 339 -23.90 -0.88 -23.62
CA ARG A 339 -22.86 0.06 -24.08
C ARG A 339 -22.84 1.51 -23.53
N LYS A 340 -21.74 1.79 -22.82
CA LYS A 340 -20.75 2.80 -23.26
C LYS A 340 -19.36 2.17 -23.10
N ALA A 341 -18.65 1.97 -24.21
CA ALA A 341 -17.34 1.34 -24.23
C ALA A 341 -16.33 2.23 -23.48
N ILE A 342 -15.77 1.70 -22.39
CA ILE A 342 -14.51 2.20 -21.82
C ILE A 342 -13.40 1.59 -22.71
N PRO A 343 -12.34 2.32 -23.10
CA PRO A 343 -11.37 1.87 -24.11
C PRO A 343 -10.47 0.68 -23.73
N PHE A 344 -10.76 0.00 -22.61
CA PHE A 344 -9.92 -1.06 -22.06
C PHE A 344 -10.64 -2.40 -22.26
N GLU A 345 -10.28 -3.12 -23.32
CA GLU A 345 -10.82 -4.44 -23.58
C GLU A 345 -10.17 -5.45 -22.64
N SER A 346 -10.98 -6.02 -21.74
CA SER A 346 -10.56 -7.01 -20.73
C SER A 346 -10.24 -8.37 -21.35
N SER A 347 -9.30 -8.43 -22.29
CA SER A 347 -8.76 -9.67 -22.86
C SER A 347 -7.35 -9.99 -22.35
N GLY A 348 -6.64 -9.04 -21.74
CA GLY A 348 -5.34 -9.25 -21.10
C GLY A 348 -5.26 -8.68 -19.70
N LYS A 349 -4.68 -9.43 -18.76
CA LYS A 349 -4.32 -8.92 -17.43
C LYS A 349 -3.18 -7.91 -17.58
N THR A 350 -3.52 -6.63 -17.75
CA THR A 350 -2.52 -5.57 -17.80
C THR A 350 -1.86 -5.39 -16.44
N THR A 351 -0.54 -5.50 -16.40
CA THR A 351 0.26 -5.35 -15.17
C THR A 351 1.36 -4.33 -15.43
N ILE A 352 1.48 -3.35 -14.53
CA ILE A 352 2.54 -2.32 -14.60
C ILE A 352 3.42 -2.51 -13.37
N THR A 353 4.71 -2.74 -13.60
CA THR A 353 5.70 -2.93 -12.54
C THR A 353 6.79 -1.86 -12.66
N PRO A 354 7.05 -1.07 -11.61
CA PRO A 354 8.13 -0.11 -11.62
C PRO A 354 9.49 -0.79 -11.47
N GLU A 355 10.44 -0.37 -12.28
CA GLU A 355 11.85 -0.73 -12.18
C GLU A 355 12.60 0.50 -11.65
N LYS A 356 13.09 0.39 -10.41
CA LYS A 356 13.60 1.55 -9.66
C LYS A 356 14.98 2.01 -10.12
N SER A 357 15.83 1.10 -10.63
CA SER A 357 17.23 1.43 -10.91
C SER A 357 17.42 2.24 -12.19
N SER A 358 16.53 2.05 -13.17
CA SER A 358 16.53 2.74 -14.48
C SER A 358 15.36 3.73 -14.63
N ASN A 359 14.57 3.96 -13.58
CA ASN A 359 13.37 4.81 -13.61
C ASN A 359 12.44 4.48 -14.79
N ALA A 360 12.09 3.19 -14.91
CA ALA A 360 11.31 2.67 -16.03
C ALA A 360 10.06 1.93 -15.55
N LEU A 361 9.05 1.88 -16.41
CA LEU A 361 7.84 1.08 -16.22
C LEU A 361 7.89 -0.13 -17.14
N ILE A 362 7.84 -1.32 -16.55
CA ILE A 362 7.63 -2.57 -17.28
C ILE A 362 6.13 -2.77 -17.40
N ILE A 363 5.61 -2.65 -18.62
CA ILE A 363 4.19 -2.68 -18.94
C ILE A 363 3.91 -3.99 -19.67
N VAL A 364 3.20 -4.90 -19.00
CA VAL A 364 2.72 -6.14 -19.57
C VAL A 364 1.26 -5.95 -19.97
N SER A 365 0.96 -5.77 -21.25
CA SER A 365 -0.41 -5.47 -21.73
C SER A 365 -0.67 -5.96 -23.16
N SER A 366 -1.93 -5.86 -23.59
CA SER A 366 -2.27 -5.98 -25.01
C SER A 366 -1.66 -4.80 -25.82
N PRO A 367 -1.42 -4.95 -27.14
CA PRO A 367 -0.89 -3.87 -27.97
C PRO A 367 -1.78 -2.62 -28.03
N SER A 368 -3.10 -2.78 -27.92
CA SER A 368 -4.06 -1.68 -27.86
C SER A 368 -3.97 -0.93 -26.53
N ASP A 369 -3.92 -1.65 -25.40
CA ASP A 369 -3.81 -1.05 -24.07
C ASP A 369 -2.48 -0.33 -23.86
N TYR A 370 -1.39 -0.88 -24.41
CA TYR A 370 -0.08 -0.24 -24.35
C TYR A 370 -0.11 1.17 -24.95
N LYS A 371 -0.72 1.33 -26.14
CA LYS A 371 -0.86 2.64 -26.80
C LYS A 371 -1.66 3.63 -25.94
N ASN A 372 -2.73 3.16 -25.29
CA ASN A 372 -3.54 3.99 -24.39
C ASN A 372 -2.74 4.42 -23.16
N ILE A 373 -2.00 3.50 -22.54
CA ILE A 373 -1.17 3.77 -21.36
C ILE A 373 -0.05 4.74 -21.69
N VAL A 374 0.64 4.58 -22.83
CA VAL A 374 1.69 5.50 -23.27
C VAL A 374 1.15 6.93 -23.46
N GLN A 375 -0.05 7.09 -24.01
CA GLN A 375 -0.67 8.42 -24.13
C GLN A 375 -0.93 9.07 -22.76
N VAL A 376 -1.30 8.27 -21.76
CA VAL A 376 -1.49 8.76 -20.38
C VAL A 376 -0.15 9.08 -19.74
N ILE A 377 0.86 8.20 -19.88
CA ILE A 377 2.21 8.43 -19.35
C ILE A 377 2.78 9.74 -19.90
N ARG A 378 2.69 10.01 -21.20
CA ARG A 378 3.16 11.28 -21.80
C ARG A 378 2.51 12.53 -21.20
N LYS A 379 1.29 12.44 -20.69
CA LYS A 379 0.61 13.58 -20.03
C LYS A 379 1.01 13.74 -18.56
N LEU A 380 1.40 12.64 -17.91
CA LEU A 380 1.79 12.61 -16.50
C LEU A 380 3.30 12.83 -16.30
N ASP A 381 4.12 12.37 -17.22
CA ASP A 381 5.58 12.50 -17.24
C ASP A 381 6.02 13.89 -17.70
N ARG A 382 5.56 14.91 -16.97
CA ARG A 382 5.91 16.31 -17.19
C ARG A 382 6.83 16.81 -16.09
N ARG A 383 7.74 17.73 -16.44
CA ARG A 383 8.60 18.41 -15.46
C ARG A 383 7.75 19.06 -14.37
N ARG A 384 8.03 18.71 -13.11
CA ARG A 384 7.38 19.33 -11.95
C ARG A 384 7.88 20.76 -11.81
N ARG A 385 6.94 21.70 -11.64
CA ARG A 385 7.26 23.08 -11.26
C ARG A 385 7.88 23.09 -9.87
N GLN A 386 8.79 24.02 -9.62
CA GLN A 386 9.44 24.20 -8.33
C GLN A 386 8.99 25.50 -7.69
N VAL A 387 9.10 25.60 -6.37
CA VAL A 387 8.81 26.80 -5.60
C VAL A 387 10.02 27.15 -4.76
N TYR A 388 10.52 28.35 -4.96
CA TYR A 388 11.51 28.98 -4.09
C TYR A 388 10.77 29.83 -3.07
N VAL A 389 11.04 29.62 -1.78
CA VAL A 389 10.40 30.35 -0.69
C VAL A 389 11.45 31.11 0.09
N GLU A 390 11.16 32.39 0.32
CA GLU A 390 11.95 33.28 1.15
C GLU A 390 11.10 33.73 2.33
N ALA A 391 11.52 33.38 3.55
CA ALA A 391 10.90 33.88 4.76
C ALA A 391 11.79 34.97 5.36
N MET A 392 11.19 36.06 5.83
CA MET A 392 11.90 37.16 6.50
C MET A 392 11.34 37.32 7.90
N ILE A 393 12.19 37.08 8.88
CA ILE A 393 11.87 37.16 10.30
C ILE A 393 12.53 38.42 10.83
N VAL A 394 11.73 39.31 11.39
CA VAL A 394 12.19 40.57 11.98
C VAL A 394 11.81 40.60 13.45
N GLU A 395 12.78 40.65 14.34
CA GLU A 395 12.59 40.83 15.78
C GLU A 395 13.30 42.09 16.25
N ALA A 396 12.56 43.01 16.86
CA ALA A 396 13.11 44.18 17.53
C ALA A 396 12.71 44.14 19.00
N SER A 397 13.69 44.15 19.90
CA SER A 397 13.46 44.27 21.34
C SER A 397 14.15 45.49 21.92
N ILE A 398 13.42 46.26 22.72
CA ILE A 398 13.92 47.43 23.44
C ILE A 398 13.72 47.16 24.93
N ASP A 399 14.81 47.19 25.68
CA ASP A 399 14.84 47.06 27.13
C ASP A 399 15.24 48.41 27.73
N ARG A 400 14.43 48.95 28.64
CA ARG A 400 14.67 50.22 29.33
C ARG A 400 14.56 49.99 30.83
N LEU A 401 15.64 50.21 31.57
CA LEU A 401 15.64 50.19 33.03
C LEU A 401 15.89 51.61 33.51
N ARG A 402 15.04 52.11 34.40
CA ARG A 402 15.24 53.39 35.07
C ARG A 402 15.18 53.17 36.56
N GLU A 403 16.24 53.54 37.25
CA GLU A 403 16.35 53.49 38.70
C GLU A 403 16.53 54.90 39.24
N LEU A 404 15.70 55.28 40.22
CA LEU A 404 15.83 56.53 40.94
C LEU A 404 15.53 56.31 42.43
N GLY A 405 16.45 56.73 43.28
CA GLY A 405 16.21 56.76 44.72
C GLY A 405 17.46 56.93 45.55
N SER A 406 17.29 56.68 46.83
CA SER A 406 18.39 56.70 47.79
C SER A 406 18.36 55.44 48.66
N ARG A 407 19.53 54.84 48.84
CA ARG A 407 19.77 53.76 49.79
C ARG A 407 20.68 54.29 50.87
N TRP A 408 20.28 54.15 52.13
CA TRP A 408 21.12 54.60 53.25
C TRP A 408 21.23 53.52 54.31
N ARG A 409 22.37 53.52 55.01
CA ARG A 409 22.69 52.58 56.08
C ARG A 409 23.38 53.34 57.21
N ALA A 410 22.95 53.09 58.43
CA ALA A 410 23.52 53.62 59.66
C ALA A 410 23.91 52.47 60.58
N ALA A 411 25.08 52.55 61.21
CA ALA A 411 25.44 51.67 62.32
C ALA A 411 25.32 52.46 63.62
N ILE A 412 24.53 51.97 64.57
CA ILE A 412 24.40 52.54 65.92
C ILE A 412 24.87 51.51 66.94
N THR A 413 25.51 51.93 68.02
CA THR A 413 25.94 51.01 69.09
C THR A 413 24.87 50.95 70.18
N HIS A 414 24.35 49.76 70.48
CA HIS A 414 23.46 49.54 71.62
C HIS A 414 24.12 48.51 72.56
N ASN A 415 24.33 48.88 73.82
CA ASN A 415 25.02 48.04 74.83
C ASN A 415 26.41 47.53 74.40
N GLY A 416 27.17 48.33 73.65
CA GLY A 416 28.51 47.97 73.16
C GLY A 416 28.51 47.09 71.91
N GLU A 417 27.34 46.64 71.43
CA GLU A 417 27.23 45.89 70.18
C GLU A 417 26.74 46.79 69.01
N PRO A 418 27.32 46.63 67.80
CA PRO A 418 26.89 47.38 66.64
C PRO A 418 25.55 46.84 66.09
N VAL A 419 24.51 47.67 66.12
CA VAL A 419 23.22 47.44 65.49
C VAL A 419 23.15 48.22 64.17
N PHE A 420 22.87 47.53 63.07
CA PHE A 420 22.76 48.16 61.75
C PHE A 420 21.30 48.49 61.43
N ILE A 421 21.01 49.77 61.20
CA ILE A 421 19.73 50.26 60.69
C ILE A 421 19.93 50.58 59.21
N SER A 422 19.21 49.88 58.34
CA SER A 422 19.17 50.18 56.91
C SER A 422 17.84 50.83 56.58
N GLY A 423 17.84 51.85 55.72
CA GLY A 423 16.66 52.18 54.94
C GLY A 423 16.35 51.07 53.92
N VAL A 424 15.20 51.20 53.25
CA VAL A 424 14.81 50.55 51.97
C VAL A 424 15.59 49.26 51.60
N GLY A 425 15.09 48.09 52.04
CA GLY A 425 15.64 46.76 51.71
C GLY A 425 15.28 45.68 52.76
N ILE A 426 15.14 44.42 52.34
CA ILE A 426 14.75 43.28 53.20
C ILE A 426 15.98 42.71 53.93
N LEU A 427 15.89 42.58 55.27
CA LEU A 427 16.85 41.81 56.09
C LEU A 427 16.46 40.32 56.06
N ASN A 428 17.01 39.58 55.11
CA ASN A 428 16.98 38.13 55.09
C ASN A 428 18.17 37.60 55.93
N SER A 429 17.99 36.55 56.73
CA SER A 429 19.07 35.90 57.52
C SER A 429 20.29 35.51 56.68
N THR A 430 20.10 35.23 55.39
CA THR A 430 21.14 34.92 54.41
C THR A 430 21.94 36.15 53.97
N SER A 431 21.33 37.34 53.94
CA SER A 431 22.04 38.59 53.62
C SER A 431 22.89 39.10 54.78
N LEU A 432 22.52 38.79 56.03
CA LEU A 432 23.36 39.00 57.22
C LEU A 432 24.66 38.19 57.16
N GLN A 433 24.61 36.91 56.73
CA GLN A 433 25.79 36.06 56.58
C GLN A 433 26.73 36.57 55.47
N SER A 434 26.18 37.04 54.34
CA SER A 434 26.97 37.58 53.23
C SER A 434 27.67 38.90 53.56
N VAL A 435 27.06 39.73 54.42
CA VAL A 435 27.67 40.97 54.93
C VAL A 435 28.75 40.66 55.97
N LEU A 436 28.58 39.64 56.82
CA LEU A 436 29.63 39.18 57.74
C LEU A 436 30.84 38.58 56.99
N SER A 437 30.57 37.86 55.90
CA SER A 437 31.60 37.22 55.05
C SER A 437 32.32 38.23 54.15
N GLY A 438 31.61 39.24 53.64
CA GLY A 438 32.18 40.35 52.87
C GLY A 438 33.04 41.30 53.70
N LEU A 439 32.87 41.30 55.03
CA LEU A 439 33.65 42.11 55.96
C LEU A 439 35.09 41.64 56.15
N ALA A 440 35.42 40.41 55.74
CA ALA A 440 36.77 39.85 55.82
C ALA A 440 37.55 39.95 54.48
N GLY A 441 36.91 40.35 53.37
CA GLY A 441 37.48 40.20 52.02
C GLY A 441 37.46 41.41 51.09
N PHE A 442 36.89 42.56 51.47
CA PHE A 442 36.75 43.73 50.57
C PHE A 442 37.20 45.04 51.22
N SER A 443 38.42 45.48 50.92
CA SER A 443 38.88 46.87 51.14
C SER A 443 38.64 47.78 49.93
N ALA A 444 37.93 47.33 48.89
CA ALA A 444 37.67 48.12 47.70
C ALA A 444 36.28 47.85 47.10
N GLY A 445 35.31 48.69 47.48
CA GLY A 445 34.04 48.88 46.76
C GLY A 445 32.80 48.31 47.45
N GLY A 446 32.04 49.20 48.11
CA GLY A 446 30.60 48.97 48.39
C GLY A 446 30.21 48.71 49.85
N LEU A 447 30.35 49.74 50.69
CA LEU A 447 29.63 49.93 51.98
C LEU A 447 29.79 48.83 53.07
N GLY A 448 30.98 48.24 53.19
CA GLY A 448 31.41 47.42 54.34
C GLY A 448 32.60 48.06 55.05
N ASN A 449 32.51 48.18 56.39
CA ASN A 449 33.45 48.84 57.32
C ASN A 449 33.60 50.36 57.16
N PHE A 450 32.66 51.08 57.76
CA PHE A 450 32.81 52.48 58.14
C PHE A 450 34.06 52.63 59.03
N LEU A 451 35.15 53.14 58.43
CA LEU A 451 36.41 53.56 59.06
C LEU A 451 36.76 52.78 60.35
N ASN A 452 37.37 51.60 60.20
CA ASN A 452 38.17 51.04 61.29
C ASN A 452 39.42 51.92 61.42
N VAL A 453 39.39 52.86 62.36
CA VAL A 453 40.57 53.62 62.75
C VAL A 453 41.36 52.71 63.70
N PRO A 454 42.58 52.28 63.34
CA PRO A 454 43.40 51.53 64.29
C PRO A 454 43.75 52.47 65.43
N VAL A 455 43.17 52.22 66.61
CA VAL A 455 43.54 52.92 67.82
C VAL A 455 44.68 52.15 68.44
N PHE A 456 45.84 52.80 68.52
CA PHE A 456 47.03 52.25 69.15
C PHE A 456 47.00 52.62 70.63
N SER A 457 46.84 51.61 71.50
CA SER A 457 47.00 51.79 72.94
C SER A 457 48.38 51.28 73.34
N VAL A 458 49.15 52.13 74.02
CA VAL A 458 50.43 51.74 74.63
C VAL A 458 50.12 51.24 76.03
N ASN A 459 50.36 49.96 76.28
CA ASN A 459 50.21 49.37 77.61
C ASN A 459 51.31 49.89 78.54
N SER A 460 51.11 49.78 79.85
CA SER A 460 52.08 50.27 80.85
C SER A 460 53.44 49.55 80.82
N ASP A 461 53.55 48.44 80.08
CA ASP A 461 54.80 47.70 79.82
C ASP A 461 55.53 48.14 78.53
N GLY A 462 54.99 49.13 77.81
CA GLY A 462 55.56 49.66 76.56
C GLY A 462 55.15 48.91 75.30
N SER A 463 54.31 47.87 75.38
CA SER A 463 53.76 47.18 74.20
C SER A 463 52.65 47.99 73.53
N VAL A 464 52.61 48.00 72.19
CA VAL A 464 51.60 48.71 71.40
C VAL A 464 50.57 47.71 70.88
N ASN A 465 49.35 47.78 71.40
CA ASN A 465 48.23 47.00 70.90
C ASN A 465 47.39 47.86 69.94
N SER A 466 47.04 47.31 68.78
CA SER A 466 46.09 47.93 67.86
C SER A 466 44.73 47.26 67.99
N SER A 467 43.73 47.99 68.48
CA SER A 467 42.33 47.55 68.43
C SER A 467 41.58 48.38 67.39
N PRO A 468 40.82 47.75 66.47
CA PRO A 468 39.98 48.49 65.54
C PRO A 468 38.84 49.15 66.31
N MET A 469 38.80 50.48 66.34
CA MET A 469 37.62 51.20 66.82
C MET A 469 36.70 51.44 65.63
N THR A 470 35.58 50.71 65.59
CA THR A 470 34.52 50.92 64.58
C THR A 470 33.69 52.14 64.99
N VAL A 471 33.78 53.22 64.22
CA VAL A 471 33.01 54.44 64.48
C VAL A 471 31.59 54.28 63.89
N PRO A 472 30.50 54.55 64.66
CA PRO A 472 29.15 54.55 64.10
C PRO A 472 29.07 55.58 62.97
N GLY A 473 28.72 55.12 61.77
CA GLY A 473 28.72 55.92 60.56
C GLY A 473 27.38 55.86 59.83
N PHE A 474 27.05 56.95 59.15
CA PHE A 474 25.92 57.04 58.22
C PHE A 474 26.46 57.12 56.79
N ALA A 475 26.00 56.25 55.90
CA ALA A 475 26.19 56.41 54.45
C ALA A 475 24.84 56.49 53.77
N ALA A 476 24.73 57.40 52.81
CA ALA A 476 23.66 57.47 51.85
C ALA A 476 24.24 57.39 50.43
N LEU A 477 23.67 56.52 49.61
CA LEU A 477 23.95 56.37 48.20
C LEU A 477 22.70 56.80 47.43
N PHE A 478 22.85 57.79 46.56
CA PHE A 478 21.81 58.19 45.62
C PHE A 478 22.07 57.47 44.29
N SER A 479 21.08 56.73 43.78
CA SER A 479 21.13 56.13 42.44
C SER A 479 20.17 56.87 41.52
N LEU A 480 20.68 57.30 40.37
CA LEU A 480 19.91 57.80 39.24
C LEU A 480 20.52 57.21 37.98
N ASP A 481 20.00 56.05 37.59
CA ASP A 481 20.53 55.27 36.47
C ASP A 481 19.44 55.05 35.42
N GLU A 482 19.78 55.23 34.16
CA GLU A 482 18.90 54.89 33.04
C GLU A 482 19.66 54.04 32.02
N PHE A 483 19.33 52.75 31.94
CA PHE A 483 19.86 51.83 30.95
C PHE A 483 18.88 51.65 29.79
N LYS A 484 19.40 51.68 28.56
CA LYS A 484 18.66 51.41 27.33
C LYS A 484 19.42 50.36 26.51
N GLY A 485 18.81 49.19 26.34
CA GLY A 485 19.24 48.16 25.41
C GLY A 485 18.30 48.12 24.21
N ALA A 486 18.86 47.99 23.01
CA ALA A 486 18.08 47.72 21.80
C ALA A 486 18.75 46.59 21.02
N VAL A 487 17.97 45.60 20.63
CA VAL A 487 18.40 44.45 19.84
C VAL A 487 17.49 44.36 18.62
N ASN A 488 18.10 44.18 17.45
CA ASN A 488 17.38 43.96 16.18
C ASN A 488 17.95 42.71 15.50
N VAL A 489 17.09 41.75 15.20
CA VAL A 489 17.43 40.50 14.55
C VAL A 489 16.66 40.43 13.23
N LEU A 490 17.41 40.23 12.14
CA LEU A 490 16.86 39.96 10.81
C LEU A 490 17.40 38.63 10.33
N SER A 491 16.50 37.68 10.08
CA SER A 491 16.85 36.36 9.55
C SER A 491 16.05 36.07 8.29
N THR A 492 16.74 35.64 7.22
CA THR A 492 16.13 35.36 5.92
C THR A 492 16.39 33.92 5.45
N PRO A 493 15.79 32.89 6.09
CA PRO A 493 15.90 31.52 5.59
C PRO A 493 15.23 31.39 4.22
N GLN A 494 15.91 30.72 3.31
CA GLN A 494 15.52 30.55 1.91
C GLN A 494 15.66 29.08 1.52
N ILE A 495 14.67 28.53 0.80
CA ILE A 495 14.69 27.12 0.39
C ILE A 495 13.95 26.93 -0.94
N LEU A 496 14.45 26.01 -1.78
CA LEU A 496 13.85 25.60 -3.05
C LEU A 496 13.32 24.17 -2.92
N THR A 497 12.08 23.93 -3.34
CA THR A 497 11.53 22.57 -3.38
C THR A 497 10.63 22.35 -4.59
N SER A 498 10.35 21.09 -4.91
CA SER A 498 9.40 20.72 -5.97
C SER A 498 7.96 20.86 -5.48
N ASN A 499 7.03 21.09 -6.42
CA ASN A 499 5.61 21.12 -6.10
C ASN A 499 5.16 19.82 -5.40
N ASN A 500 4.38 19.95 -4.33
CA ASN A 500 3.91 18.88 -3.46
C ASN A 500 5.01 18.09 -2.72
N LYS A 501 6.24 18.60 -2.63
CA LYS A 501 7.33 17.96 -1.88
C LYS A 501 7.73 18.79 -0.67
N GLU A 502 7.71 18.17 0.49
CA GLU A 502 8.21 18.78 1.72
C GLU A 502 9.72 19.01 1.64
N ALA A 503 10.16 20.17 2.13
CA ALA A 503 11.56 20.48 2.29
C ALA A 503 11.80 21.20 3.62
N GLU A 504 12.96 20.96 4.21
CA GLU A 504 13.35 21.47 5.51
C GLU A 504 14.76 22.05 5.45
N ILE A 505 14.95 23.21 6.09
CA ILE A 505 16.25 23.81 6.36
C ILE A 505 16.36 24.08 7.87
N VAL A 506 17.42 23.56 8.47
CA VAL A 506 17.76 23.78 9.88
C VAL A 506 19.11 24.49 9.94
N VAL A 507 19.14 25.66 10.59
CA VAL A 507 20.36 26.45 10.80
C VAL A 507 20.47 26.76 12.28
N GLY A 508 21.44 26.16 12.96
CA GLY A 508 21.55 26.30 14.41
C GLY A 508 22.75 25.58 15.00
N GLU A 509 22.76 25.53 16.32
CA GLU A 509 23.77 24.86 17.14
C GLU A 509 23.15 23.67 17.86
N ASN A 510 23.93 22.59 18.04
CA ASN A 510 23.45 21.39 18.75
C ASN A 510 23.87 21.42 20.23
N VAL A 511 22.94 21.81 21.09
CA VAL A 511 23.17 22.15 22.50
C VAL A 511 22.83 20.95 23.41
N PRO A 512 23.68 20.62 24.40
CA PRO A 512 23.42 19.54 25.35
C PRO A 512 22.46 19.99 26.46
N PHE A 513 21.44 19.16 26.73
CA PHE A 513 20.48 19.30 27.82
C PHE A 513 20.60 18.11 28.77
N ILE A 514 20.61 18.35 30.07
CA ILE A 514 20.65 17.28 31.07
C ILE A 514 19.22 16.81 31.34
N THR A 515 18.89 15.54 31.05
CA THR A 515 17.52 15.01 31.19
C THR A 515 17.30 14.23 32.49
N LYS A 516 18.34 13.59 33.01
CA LYS A 516 18.31 12.87 34.29
C LYS A 516 19.61 13.10 35.05
N ARG A 517 19.49 13.38 36.34
CA ARG A 517 20.61 13.45 37.27
C ARG A 517 20.35 12.46 38.40
N GLU A 518 21.25 11.51 38.60
CA GLU A 518 21.13 10.47 39.62
C GLU A 518 22.38 10.54 40.51
N SER A 519 22.17 10.78 41.80
CA SER A 519 23.23 10.69 42.81
C SER A 519 23.02 9.41 43.61
N ASP A 520 24.03 8.54 43.65
CA ASP A 520 24.04 7.37 44.51
C ASP A 520 24.38 7.81 45.95
N PRO A 521 23.46 7.73 46.93
CA PRO A 521 23.72 8.17 48.30
C PRO A 521 24.71 7.26 49.06
N SER A 522 25.08 6.09 48.51
CA SER A 522 25.99 5.12 49.14
C SER A 522 27.47 5.31 48.77
N ARG A 523 27.77 6.11 47.72
CA ARG A 523 29.13 6.46 47.29
C ARG A 523 29.27 7.97 47.24
N SER A 524 30.24 8.50 48.00
CA SER A 524 30.58 9.93 48.01
C SER A 524 30.71 10.52 46.59
N SER A 525 29.77 11.41 46.23
CA SER A 525 29.84 12.43 45.16
C SER A 525 29.84 12.03 43.67
N SER A 526 29.62 10.78 43.26
CA SER A 526 29.47 10.51 41.81
C SER A 526 28.05 10.83 41.35
N VAL A 527 27.89 11.93 40.62
CA VAL A 527 26.62 12.30 40.01
C VAL A 527 26.61 11.93 38.54
N PHE A 528 25.75 10.99 38.16
CA PHE A 528 25.56 10.62 36.75
C PHE A 528 24.53 11.56 36.12
N SER A 529 24.91 12.18 34.99
CA SER A 529 24.00 12.99 34.18
C SER A 529 23.81 12.33 32.81
N THR A 530 22.56 12.16 32.40
CA THR A 530 22.23 11.77 31.02
C THR A 530 22.03 13.03 30.20
N ILE A 531 22.73 13.14 29.07
CA ILE A 531 22.72 14.31 28.19
C ILE A 531 21.92 13.98 26.92
N GLU A 532 20.93 14.80 26.60
CA GLU A 532 20.20 14.81 25.33
C GLU A 532 20.66 16.02 24.51
N ARG A 533 20.94 15.81 23.23
CA ARG A 533 21.38 16.85 22.30
C ARG A 533 20.17 17.40 21.54
N LYS A 534 19.98 18.72 21.54
CA LYS A 534 18.87 19.39 20.84
C LYS A 534 19.39 20.52 19.97
N ASP A 535 18.87 20.58 18.75
CA ASP A 535 19.19 21.65 17.82
C ASP A 535 18.44 22.93 18.19
N VAL A 536 19.19 24.01 18.37
CA VAL A 536 18.69 25.34 18.71
C VAL A 536 19.08 26.29 17.59
N GLY A 537 18.10 26.94 16.96
CA GLY A 537 18.31 27.83 15.84
C GLY A 537 17.05 28.09 15.04
N ILE A 538 17.20 28.33 13.75
CA ILE A 538 16.11 28.58 12.81
C ILE A 538 15.80 27.30 12.06
N THR A 539 14.58 26.79 12.21
CA THR A 539 14.04 25.69 11.42
C THR A 539 12.91 26.22 10.56
N LEU A 540 13.01 26.00 9.25
CA LEU A 540 11.94 26.29 8.30
C LEU A 540 11.63 25.01 7.53
N ARG A 541 10.40 24.54 7.65
CA ARG A 541 9.87 23.38 6.93
C ARG A 541 8.64 23.81 6.17
N ILE A 542 8.62 23.49 4.88
CA ILE A 542 7.58 23.93 3.96
C ILE A 542 7.11 22.78 3.06
N THR A 543 5.83 22.78 2.74
CA THR A 543 5.27 21.95 1.66
C THR A 543 4.46 22.85 0.73
N PRO A 544 4.96 23.18 -0.47
CA PRO A 544 4.24 24.02 -1.40
C PRO A 544 3.30 23.21 -2.31
N GLN A 545 2.18 23.82 -2.64
CA GLN A 545 1.25 23.35 -3.66
C GLN A 545 0.86 24.51 -4.59
N ILE A 546 1.22 24.39 -5.86
CA ILE A 546 0.90 25.37 -6.91
C ILE A 546 -0.52 25.08 -7.44
N THR A 547 -1.34 26.13 -7.51
CA THR A 547 -2.69 26.10 -8.06
C THR A 547 -2.73 26.72 -9.48
N GLU A 548 -3.82 26.52 -10.22
CA GLU A 548 -4.00 26.98 -11.62
C GLU A 548 -4.11 28.52 -11.80
N GLY A 549 -3.98 29.32 -10.73
CA GLY A 549 -4.03 30.78 -10.76
C GLY A 549 -2.72 31.50 -10.38
N ASP A 550 -1.59 30.80 -10.41
CA ASP A 550 -0.29 31.27 -9.88
C ASP A 550 -0.32 31.64 -8.38
N TYR A 551 -1.21 30.98 -7.64
CA TYR A 551 -1.15 30.96 -6.19
C TYR A 551 -0.44 29.71 -5.70
N VAL A 552 0.39 29.89 -4.68
CA VAL A 552 1.07 28.83 -3.95
C VAL A 552 0.40 28.72 -2.58
N LYS A 553 -0.22 27.57 -2.33
CA LYS A 553 -0.58 27.16 -0.98
C LYS A 553 0.68 26.62 -0.30
N LEU A 554 0.98 27.09 0.89
CA LEU A 554 2.17 26.74 1.65
C LEU A 554 1.74 26.25 3.04
N ASP A 555 2.00 24.98 3.31
CA ASP A 555 1.97 24.45 4.67
C ASP A 555 3.36 24.69 5.29
N ILE A 556 3.43 25.54 6.31
CA ILE A 556 4.68 26.07 6.86
C ILE A 556 4.76 25.73 8.34
N TYR A 557 5.89 25.14 8.73
CA TYR A 557 6.34 25.06 10.11
C TYR A 557 7.64 25.85 10.23
N GLN A 558 7.61 26.89 11.04
CA GLN A 558 8.75 27.77 11.29
C GLN A 558 9.02 27.83 12.78
N GLU A 559 10.27 27.65 13.18
CA GLU A 559 10.73 27.71 14.55
C GLU A 559 11.99 28.57 14.63
N ILE A 560 12.05 29.44 15.63
CA ILE A 560 13.24 30.19 16.03
C ILE A 560 13.49 29.83 17.48
N SER A 561 14.68 29.30 17.74
CA SER A 561 15.16 29.06 19.07
C SER A 561 16.56 29.64 19.25
N SER A 562 16.83 30.14 20.45
CA SER A 562 18.13 30.69 20.82
C SER A 562 18.47 30.31 22.25
N VAL A 563 19.76 30.08 22.53
CA VAL A 563 20.23 29.85 23.89
C VAL A 563 20.28 31.17 24.63
N LYS A 564 19.62 31.25 25.78
CA LYS A 564 19.71 32.41 26.66
C LYS A 564 21.03 32.32 27.42
N HIS A 565 21.80 33.41 27.41
CA HIS A 565 23.01 33.50 28.21
C HIS A 565 22.62 33.57 29.69
N GLU A 566 22.95 32.53 30.46
CA GLU A 566 22.70 32.48 31.90
C GLU A 566 23.96 32.91 32.65
N SER A 567 23.85 33.93 33.51
CA SER A 567 24.98 34.49 34.26
C SER A 567 25.38 33.67 35.49
N ASN A 568 24.51 32.76 35.95
CA ASN A 568 24.73 31.95 37.14
C ASN A 568 25.29 30.57 36.76
N ALA A 569 26.58 30.34 37.00
CA ALA A 569 27.27 29.08 36.71
C ALA A 569 26.61 27.87 37.40
N ASP A 570 26.07 28.04 38.61
CA ASP A 570 25.39 26.96 39.36
C ASP A 570 24.14 26.44 38.65
N ILE A 571 23.43 27.28 37.90
CA ILE A 571 22.22 26.91 37.15
C ILE A 571 22.62 26.09 35.91
N LEU A 572 23.65 26.51 35.18
CA LEU A 572 24.20 25.80 34.03
C LEU A 572 24.69 24.38 34.39
N ILE A 573 25.32 24.24 35.56
CA ILE A 573 25.85 22.96 36.05
C ILE A 573 24.72 22.08 36.64
N SER A 574 23.60 22.67 37.10
CA SER A 574 22.51 21.94 37.76
C SER A 574 21.36 21.53 36.85
N ILE A 575 20.89 22.42 35.97
CA ILE A 575 19.71 22.21 35.12
C ILE A 575 19.98 22.34 33.61
N GLY A 576 21.17 22.79 33.21
CA GLY A 576 21.54 23.01 31.80
C GLY A 576 21.09 24.38 31.26
N PRO A 577 21.33 24.66 29.97
CA PRO A 577 21.06 25.96 29.37
C PRO A 577 19.55 26.21 29.15
N THR A 578 19.10 27.45 29.37
CA THR A 578 17.73 27.88 29.01
C THR A 578 17.68 28.29 27.54
N THR A 579 16.59 27.95 26.83
CA THR A 579 16.35 28.42 25.46
C THR A 579 15.09 29.25 25.35
N THR A 580 15.10 30.24 24.46
CA THR A 580 13.86 30.84 23.97
C THR A 580 13.40 30.06 22.75
N LYS A 581 12.08 29.89 22.60
CA LYS A 581 11.49 29.20 21.46
C LYS A 581 10.25 29.94 20.98
N ARG A 582 10.20 30.24 19.69
CA ARG A 582 9.06 30.84 19.01
C ARG A 582 8.73 29.97 17.80
N SER A 583 7.51 29.50 17.69
CA SER A 583 7.10 28.64 16.59
C SER A 583 5.77 29.06 15.98
N THR A 584 5.66 28.87 14.67
CA THR A 584 4.47 29.15 13.87
C THR A 584 4.20 27.92 13.01
N ASN A 585 3.00 27.37 13.09
CA ASN A 585 2.53 26.29 12.21
C ASN A 585 1.22 26.75 11.54
N THR A 586 1.26 26.99 10.24
CA THR A 586 0.12 27.57 9.51
C THR A 586 0.09 27.14 8.06
N SER A 587 -1.07 27.30 7.42
CA SER A 587 -1.27 27.08 5.99
C SER A 587 -1.74 28.38 5.36
N VAL A 588 -1.00 28.92 4.39
CA VAL A 588 -1.32 30.20 3.74
C VAL A 588 -1.35 30.04 2.23
N ILE A 589 -2.20 30.81 1.56
CA ILE A 589 -2.25 30.88 0.09
C ILE A 589 -1.74 32.24 -0.32
N VAL A 590 -0.68 32.26 -1.12
CA VAL A 590 0.02 33.48 -1.51
C VAL A 590 0.21 33.48 -3.01
N LYS A 591 0.04 34.63 -3.65
CA LYS A 591 0.31 34.76 -5.09
C LYS A 591 1.82 34.76 -5.35
N ASP A 592 2.24 34.26 -6.50
CA ASP A 592 3.62 34.34 -6.97
C ASP A 592 4.19 35.76 -6.88
N ASN A 593 5.42 35.91 -6.36
CA ASN A 593 6.13 37.17 -6.13
C ASN A 593 5.45 38.15 -5.14
N GLN A 594 4.48 37.72 -4.34
CA GLN A 594 3.88 38.57 -3.30
C GLN A 594 4.34 38.17 -1.91
N THR A 595 4.61 39.17 -1.07
CA THR A 595 4.94 38.97 0.33
C THR A 595 3.68 38.99 1.18
N VAL A 596 3.51 38.00 2.05
CA VAL A 596 2.44 37.94 3.04
C VAL A 596 3.04 37.97 4.45
N VAL A 597 2.30 38.50 5.42
CA VAL A 597 2.61 38.34 6.85
C VAL A 597 1.95 37.06 7.35
N ILE A 598 2.75 36.10 7.83
CA ILE A 598 2.23 34.81 8.33
C ILE A 598 1.99 34.81 9.84
N GLY A 599 2.60 35.77 10.56
CA GLY A 599 2.45 35.89 12.00
C GLY A 599 3.25 37.05 12.58
N GLY A 600 2.99 37.36 13.85
CA GLY A 600 3.72 38.36 14.61
C GLY A 600 3.33 38.37 16.08
N LEU A 601 4.16 39.00 16.90
CA LEU A 601 3.95 39.19 18.33
C LEU A 601 4.41 40.60 18.70
N MET A 602 3.54 41.39 19.31
CA MET A 602 3.92 42.66 19.93
C MET A 602 3.62 42.56 21.42
N GLN A 603 4.68 42.65 22.23
CA GLN A 603 4.61 42.50 23.68
C GLN A 603 5.26 43.71 24.33
N GLU A 604 4.58 44.27 25.34
CA GLU A 604 5.12 45.31 26.20
C GLU A 604 4.92 44.87 27.66
N LYS A 605 6.01 44.78 28.41
CA LYS A 605 6.01 44.45 29.84
C LYS A 605 6.62 45.61 30.59
N GLU A 606 5.89 46.17 31.54
CA GLU A 606 6.38 47.20 32.45
C GLU A 606 6.29 46.66 33.88
N GLU A 607 7.42 46.69 34.58
CA GLU A 607 7.57 46.20 35.95
C GLU A 607 8.11 47.35 36.79
N GLU A 608 7.31 47.79 37.75
CA GLU A 608 7.66 48.86 38.67
C GLU A 608 7.80 48.29 40.08
N THR A 609 9.01 48.38 40.63
CA THR A 609 9.31 48.01 42.00
C THR A 609 9.61 49.27 42.78
N THR A 610 8.81 49.55 43.81
CA THR A 610 9.03 50.67 44.72
C THR A 610 9.24 50.14 46.13
N ASP A 611 10.46 50.27 46.61
CA ASP A 611 10.80 49.99 48.00
C ASP A 611 10.83 51.32 48.76
N LYS A 612 10.16 51.39 49.91
CA LYS A 612 10.10 52.62 50.72
C LYS A 612 10.09 52.32 52.21
N VAL A 613 10.62 53.25 53.01
CA VAL A 613 10.40 53.24 54.46
C VAL A 613 8.95 53.67 54.72
N PRO A 614 8.15 52.90 55.47
CA PRO A 614 6.78 53.28 55.82
C PRO A 614 6.75 54.69 56.47
N ILE A 615 5.72 55.49 56.15
CA ILE A 615 5.53 56.88 56.62
C ILE A 615 6.53 57.87 55.99
N LEU A 616 7.83 57.68 56.15
CA LEU A 616 8.86 58.63 55.69
C LEU A 616 8.98 58.68 54.15
N GLY A 617 8.76 57.56 53.46
CA GLY A 617 8.77 57.50 51.99
C GLY A 617 7.55 58.15 51.31
N ASP A 618 6.49 58.44 52.08
CA ASP A 618 5.23 59.00 51.58
C ASP A 618 5.15 60.53 51.69
N LEU A 619 6.13 61.17 52.34
CA LEU A 619 6.21 62.63 52.42
C LEU A 619 6.41 63.25 51.03
N PRO A 620 5.68 64.32 50.68
CA PRO A 620 5.92 65.04 49.44
C PRO A 620 7.33 65.67 49.46
N LEU A 621 8.00 65.68 48.30
CA LEU A 621 9.40 66.14 48.10
C LEU A 621 10.46 65.30 48.85
N LEU A 622 10.39 65.24 50.18
CA LEU A 622 11.37 64.56 51.04
C LEU A 622 11.31 63.03 50.98
N GLY A 623 10.19 62.45 50.57
CA GLY A 623 10.04 61.00 50.47
C GLY A 623 11.03 60.33 49.51
N TRP A 624 11.58 61.07 48.54
CA TRP A 624 12.64 60.55 47.63
C TRP A 624 13.96 60.24 48.33
N ALA A 625 14.21 60.77 49.53
CA ALA A 625 15.34 60.40 50.37
C ALA A 625 15.12 59.10 51.18
N PHE A 626 13.91 58.52 51.09
CA PHE A 626 13.51 57.33 51.85
C PHE A 626 12.80 56.27 51.00
N LYS A 627 12.89 56.38 49.67
CA LYS A 627 12.36 55.38 48.73
C LYS A 627 13.31 55.16 47.55
N THR A 628 13.22 53.98 46.96
CA THR A 628 13.86 53.61 45.70
C THR A 628 12.80 53.09 44.75
N LYS A 629 12.75 53.66 43.54
CA LYS A 629 11.84 53.26 42.47
C LYS A 629 12.65 52.75 41.29
N SER A 630 12.43 51.49 40.94
CA SER A 630 12.98 50.85 39.74
C SER A 630 11.85 50.55 38.77
N THR A 631 11.96 51.05 37.54
CA THR A 631 11.01 50.80 36.45
C THR A 631 11.74 50.08 35.32
N THR A 632 11.38 48.83 35.08
CA THR A 632 11.86 48.02 33.95
C THR A 632 10.77 47.95 32.89
N LYS A 633 11.05 48.43 31.69
CA LYS A 633 10.16 48.39 30.54
C LYS A 633 10.80 47.61 29.40
N LYS A 634 10.15 46.51 29.00
CA LYS A 634 10.59 45.61 27.94
C LYS A 634 9.57 45.58 26.83
N LYS A 635 9.98 45.93 25.61
CA LYS A 635 9.12 45.91 24.42
C LYS A 635 9.72 44.99 23.37
N THR A 636 8.94 44.04 22.87
CA THR A 636 9.36 43.06 21.86
C THR A 636 8.36 43.04 20.70
N ASN A 637 8.85 43.27 19.49
CA ASN A 637 8.08 43.21 18.25
C ASN A 637 8.68 42.15 17.34
N LEU A 638 7.89 41.16 16.97
CA LEU A 638 8.23 40.11 16.02
C LEU A 638 7.24 40.16 14.86
N ILE A 639 7.73 40.13 13.63
CA ILE A 639 6.91 39.93 12.43
C ILE A 639 7.60 38.92 11.52
N VAL A 640 6.82 37.99 10.98
CA VAL A 640 7.30 36.98 10.03
C VAL A 640 6.61 37.20 8.69
N PHE A 641 7.41 37.48 7.67
CA PHE A 641 7.00 37.62 6.29
C PHE A 641 7.39 36.40 5.48
N LEU A 642 6.64 36.13 4.42
CA LEU A 642 6.94 35.05 3.49
C LEU A 642 6.63 35.47 2.06
N THR A 643 7.53 35.12 1.15
CA THR A 643 7.44 35.41 -0.29
C THR A 643 7.76 34.16 -1.10
N PRO A 644 6.79 33.56 -1.80
CA PRO A 644 7.05 32.47 -2.73
C PRO A 644 7.33 32.97 -4.16
N HIS A 645 8.15 32.20 -4.86
CA HIS A 645 8.49 32.37 -6.27
C HIS A 645 8.33 31.04 -6.99
N ILE A 646 7.47 30.98 -8.01
CA ILE A 646 7.25 29.79 -8.84
C ILE A 646 8.30 29.73 -9.94
N ILE A 647 9.04 28.63 -9.99
CA ILE A 647 10.05 28.36 -11.02
C ILE A 647 9.48 27.34 -12.00
N ARG A 648 9.21 27.81 -13.22
CA ARG A 648 8.64 27.00 -14.31
C ARG A 648 9.73 26.40 -15.20
N ASP A 649 10.73 27.21 -15.55
CA ASP A 649 11.71 26.91 -16.57
C ASP A 649 13.15 26.99 -16.04
N ALA A 650 14.09 26.38 -16.77
CA ALA A 650 15.51 26.42 -16.41
C ALA A 650 16.09 27.84 -16.42
N GLU A 651 15.58 28.73 -17.27
CA GLU A 651 16.02 30.13 -17.33
C GLU A 651 15.61 30.93 -16.09
N ALA A 652 14.39 30.74 -15.60
CA ALA A 652 13.92 31.36 -14.36
C ALA A 652 14.76 30.91 -13.15
N LEU A 653 15.08 29.61 -13.08
CA LEU A 653 15.99 29.07 -12.06
C LEU A 653 17.39 29.70 -12.15
N LYS A 654 17.94 29.79 -13.36
CA LYS A 654 19.25 30.41 -13.61
C LYS A 654 19.26 31.87 -13.17
N LYS A 655 18.24 32.66 -13.53
CA LYS A 655 18.12 34.07 -13.14
C LYS A 655 18.12 34.27 -11.62
N ILE A 656 17.36 33.46 -10.88
CA ILE A 656 17.34 33.52 -9.41
C ILE A 656 18.70 33.12 -8.84
N THR A 657 19.30 32.05 -9.37
CA THR A 657 20.61 31.55 -8.94
C THR A 657 21.71 32.59 -9.15
N ASP A 658 21.76 33.21 -10.32
CA ASP A 658 22.74 34.24 -10.67
C ASP A 658 22.52 35.50 -9.80
N SER A 659 21.28 35.95 -9.65
CA SER A 659 20.93 37.10 -8.78
C SER A 659 21.35 36.88 -7.32
N LYS A 660 21.06 35.70 -6.74
CA LYS A 660 21.45 35.38 -5.36
C LYS A 660 22.97 35.21 -5.24
N ARG A 661 23.63 34.62 -6.24
CA ARG A 661 25.09 34.51 -6.29
C ARG A 661 25.75 35.89 -6.35
N ASP A 662 25.25 36.79 -7.17
CA ASP A 662 25.80 38.14 -7.29
C ASP A 662 25.54 38.96 -6.03
N THR A 663 24.37 38.83 -5.42
CA THR A 663 24.06 39.44 -4.13
C THR A 663 25.04 38.94 -3.05
N PHE A 664 25.30 37.64 -3.00
CA PHE A 664 26.26 37.04 -2.07
C PHE A 664 27.68 37.55 -2.33
N ARG A 665 28.15 37.54 -3.58
CA ARG A 665 29.49 38.03 -3.95
C ARG A 665 29.65 39.53 -3.69
N GLY A 666 28.62 40.33 -3.93
CA GLY A 666 28.60 41.76 -3.61
C GLY A 666 28.69 42.00 -2.11
N SER A 667 27.99 41.20 -1.30
CA SER A 667 28.08 41.24 0.16
C SER A 667 29.48 40.86 0.66
N SER A 668 30.07 39.79 0.10
CA SER A 668 31.43 39.35 0.45
C SER A 668 32.51 40.35 0.01
N ARG A 669 32.39 40.94 -1.19
CA ARG A 669 33.31 41.97 -1.67
C ARG A 669 33.21 43.25 -0.85
N LYS A 670 32.00 43.64 -0.43
CA LYS A 670 31.82 44.78 0.48
C LYS A 670 32.52 44.52 1.82
N GLY A 671 32.35 43.33 2.38
CA GLY A 671 33.09 42.91 3.58
C GLY A 671 34.62 42.84 3.38
N GLU A 672 35.09 42.40 2.21
CA GLU A 672 36.53 42.33 1.89
C GLU A 672 37.14 43.70 1.59
N ILE A 673 36.38 44.62 0.97
CA ILE A 673 36.76 46.03 0.81
C ILE A 673 36.82 46.70 2.19
N ASP A 674 35.88 46.43 3.08
CA ASP A 674 35.88 46.93 4.46
C ASP A 674 37.03 46.33 5.31
N LEU A 675 37.57 45.16 4.95
CA LEU A 675 38.73 44.53 5.60
C LEU A 675 40.08 44.96 5.00
N LYS A 676 40.16 45.20 3.68
CA LYS A 676 41.39 45.60 2.97
C LYS A 676 41.63 47.11 2.96
N SER A 677 40.57 47.91 2.94
CA SER A 677 40.62 49.29 3.40
C SER A 677 40.67 49.18 4.92
N GLY A 678 41.81 49.44 5.57
CA GLY A 678 41.95 49.39 7.04
C GLY A 678 41.11 50.43 7.80
N LYS A 679 39.85 50.62 7.42
CA LYS A 679 38.83 51.36 8.16
C LYS A 679 38.36 50.45 9.28
N ASN A 680 39.12 50.48 10.37
CA ASN A 680 38.49 50.39 11.67
C ASN A 680 37.31 51.37 11.64
N THR A 681 36.09 50.86 11.67
CA THR A 681 34.88 51.62 11.97
C THR A 681 34.97 52.12 13.41
N THR A 682 35.88 53.04 13.67
CA THR A 682 35.62 54.09 14.63
C THR A 682 34.48 54.88 14.04
N GLY A 683 33.41 55.08 14.80
CA GLY A 683 32.13 55.56 14.31
C GLY A 683 32.14 57.01 13.83
N TYR A 684 33.16 57.48 13.11
CA TYR A 684 33.31 58.85 12.67
C TYR A 684 32.81 59.06 11.23
N VAL A 685 32.22 60.22 10.96
CA VAL A 685 31.93 60.65 9.58
C VAL A 685 33.23 61.15 8.96
N GLU A 686 33.71 60.42 7.96
CA GLU A 686 34.94 60.75 7.23
C GLU A 686 34.86 62.17 6.65
N GLY A 687 35.89 62.98 6.93
CA GLY A 687 35.98 64.36 6.49
C GLY A 687 35.24 65.40 7.35
N GLN A 688 34.77 65.04 8.56
CA GLN A 688 34.09 65.97 9.47
C GLN A 688 34.69 66.02 10.87
N LEU A 689 34.85 67.23 11.40
CA LEU A 689 35.32 67.52 12.76
C LEU A 689 34.24 68.25 13.55
N ILE A 690 34.21 67.98 14.85
CA ILE A 690 33.50 68.78 15.84
C ILE A 690 34.55 69.59 16.59
N ILE A 691 34.41 70.91 16.57
CA ILE A 691 35.35 71.83 17.20
C ILE A 691 34.63 72.71 18.20
N ARG A 692 35.19 72.82 19.40
CA ARG A 692 34.78 73.79 20.42
C ARG A 692 35.76 74.95 20.42
N PHE A 693 35.31 76.14 20.01
CA PHE A 693 36.08 77.38 20.12
C PHE A 693 35.88 78.02 21.49
N ARG A 694 36.83 78.84 21.94
CA ARG A 694 36.73 79.58 23.21
C ARG A 694 35.65 80.65 23.14
N ASP A 695 34.98 80.89 24.27
CA ASP A 695 33.75 81.70 24.34
C ASP A 695 33.93 83.20 24.04
N TYR A 696 35.17 83.70 23.94
CA TYR A 696 35.44 85.10 23.59
C TYR A 696 35.45 85.38 22.08
N LEU A 697 35.40 84.34 21.23
CA LEU A 697 35.42 84.47 19.77
C LEU A 697 34.01 84.73 19.23
N THR A 698 33.88 85.72 18.35
CA THR A 698 32.63 85.96 17.62
C THR A 698 32.46 84.94 16.49
N ARG A 699 31.25 84.85 15.92
CA ARG A 699 30.97 83.90 14.84
C ARG A 699 31.75 84.23 13.58
N GLU A 700 31.96 85.52 13.32
CA GLU A 700 32.80 86.01 12.23
C GLU A 700 34.26 85.55 12.40
N ASP A 701 34.81 85.65 13.62
CA ASP A 701 36.19 85.21 13.92
C ASP A 701 36.35 83.69 13.68
N VAL A 702 35.35 82.90 14.10
CA VAL A 702 35.35 81.44 13.89
C VAL A 702 35.29 81.10 12.40
N GLU A 703 34.49 81.82 11.60
CA GLU A 703 34.43 81.61 10.16
C GLU A 703 35.75 81.96 9.46
N GLU A 704 36.45 83.00 9.90
CA GLU A 704 37.75 83.39 9.37
C GLU A 704 38.81 82.31 9.66
N ILE A 705 38.87 81.81 10.90
CA ILE A 705 39.79 80.74 11.32
C ILE A 705 39.55 79.46 10.52
N VAL A 706 38.28 79.08 10.31
CA VAL A 706 37.92 77.86 9.58
C VAL A 706 38.24 78.00 8.08
N ARG A 707 37.98 79.16 7.47
CA ARG A 707 38.31 79.42 6.06
C ARG A 707 39.82 79.51 5.81
N ALA A 708 40.60 80.04 6.76
CA ALA A 708 42.06 80.13 6.65
C ALA A 708 42.72 78.76 6.45
N HIS A 709 42.10 77.69 6.97
CA HIS A 709 42.53 76.31 6.81
C HIS A 709 41.90 75.60 5.59
N GLY A 710 41.10 76.30 4.77
CA GLY A 710 40.41 75.70 3.62
C GLY A 710 39.23 74.79 3.99
N ALA A 711 38.84 74.77 5.27
CA ALA A 711 37.71 74.01 5.78
C ALA A 711 36.40 74.81 5.69
N ARG A 712 35.25 74.13 5.79
CA ARG A 712 33.91 74.74 5.73
C ARG A 712 33.09 74.44 6.98
N ILE A 713 32.39 75.44 7.51
CA ILE A 713 31.42 75.21 8.58
C ILE A 713 30.16 74.59 7.97
N ILE A 714 29.80 73.38 8.43
CA ILE A 714 28.59 72.66 8.01
C ILE A 714 27.41 73.10 8.87
N LYS A 715 27.62 73.19 10.19
CA LYS A 715 26.54 73.51 11.15
C LYS A 715 27.10 74.03 12.47
N TYR A 716 26.43 75.03 13.05
CA TYR A 716 26.63 75.41 14.45
C TYR A 716 25.57 74.73 15.33
N LEU A 717 25.98 74.18 16.46
CA LEU A 717 25.14 73.47 17.43
C LEU A 717 24.87 74.40 18.62
N ASP A 718 23.87 75.28 18.47
CA ASP A 718 23.54 76.37 19.41
C ASP A 718 23.43 75.93 20.88
N GLY A 719 22.95 74.71 21.15
CA GLY A 719 22.77 74.20 22.52
C GLY A 719 24.02 73.62 23.18
N LEU A 720 25.10 73.39 22.43
CA LEU A 720 26.36 72.80 22.92
C LEU A 720 27.58 73.71 22.68
N GLY A 721 27.40 74.81 21.95
CA GLY A 721 28.50 75.71 21.58
C GLY A 721 29.54 75.08 20.65
N LEU A 722 29.14 74.06 19.87
CA LEU A 722 30.03 73.27 19.01
C LEU A 722 29.84 73.63 17.53
N TYR A 723 30.92 73.60 16.77
CA TYR A 723 30.92 73.80 15.33
C TYR A 723 31.25 72.48 14.63
N LEU A 724 30.37 72.07 13.72
CA LEU A 724 30.60 70.97 12.81
C LEU A 724 31.28 71.51 11.55
N ILE A 725 32.50 71.06 11.28
CA ILE A 725 33.36 71.53 10.20
C ILE A 725 33.65 70.38 9.24
N GLY A 726 33.59 70.63 7.94
CA GLY A 726 34.07 69.74 6.90
C GLY A 726 35.49 70.13 6.50
N ILE A 727 36.42 69.18 6.52
CA ILE A 727 37.83 69.39 6.15
C ILE A 727 37.99 69.52 4.63
N GLN A 728 39.18 69.95 4.18
CA GLN A 728 39.47 70.13 2.76
C GLN A 728 39.51 68.78 2.02
N GLU A 729 39.09 68.76 0.76
CA GLU A 729 39.06 67.57 -0.09
C GLU A 729 40.49 67.05 -0.34
N GLY A 730 40.82 65.88 0.19
CA GLY A 730 42.16 65.25 0.08
C GLY A 730 43.04 65.34 1.34
N GLU A 731 42.63 66.07 2.37
CA GLU A 731 43.35 66.20 3.65
C GLU A 731 43.04 65.03 4.60
N SER A 732 44.02 64.57 5.39
CA SER A 732 43.77 63.53 6.38
C SER A 732 43.10 64.09 7.64
N LEU A 733 42.16 63.33 8.22
CA LEU A 733 41.42 63.74 9.43
C LEU A 733 42.34 64.05 10.62
N LYS A 734 43.46 63.33 10.72
CA LYS A 734 44.45 63.51 11.79
C LYS A 734 45.22 64.81 11.63
N GLU A 735 45.64 65.16 10.41
CA GLU A 735 46.34 66.42 10.13
C GLU A 735 45.47 67.64 10.44
N ALA A 736 44.20 67.60 10.02
CA ALA A 736 43.24 68.65 10.33
C ALA A 736 42.98 68.77 11.85
N MET A 737 42.86 67.65 12.56
CA MET A 737 42.71 67.64 14.03
C MET A 737 43.93 68.24 14.73
N ASP A 738 45.14 67.84 14.33
CA ASP A 738 46.38 68.32 14.94
C ASP A 738 46.54 69.83 14.68
N TYR A 739 46.18 70.31 13.48
CA TYR A 739 46.15 71.74 13.16
C TYR A 739 45.19 72.50 14.07
N PHE A 740 43.91 72.12 14.13
CA PHE A 740 42.93 72.87 14.94
C PHE A 740 43.23 72.78 16.43
N ASN A 741 43.73 71.65 16.95
CA ASN A 741 44.15 71.54 18.34
C ASN A 741 45.42 72.36 18.67
N SER A 742 46.20 72.76 17.65
CA SER A 742 47.38 73.63 17.85
C SER A 742 47.03 75.11 18.01
N LEU A 743 45.81 75.53 17.62
CA LEU A 743 45.35 76.91 17.72
C LEU A 743 44.99 77.27 19.16
N ARG A 744 45.37 78.46 19.61
CA ARG A 744 45.03 78.95 20.97
C ARG A 744 43.54 79.21 21.15
N GLU A 745 42.86 79.46 20.04
CA GLU A 745 41.45 79.81 19.87
C GLU A 745 40.53 78.59 20.06
N VAL A 746 41.08 77.38 19.90
CA VAL A 746 40.37 76.10 19.99
C VAL A 746 40.55 75.49 21.39
N VAL A 747 39.45 74.97 21.96
CA VAL A 747 39.46 74.22 23.22
C VAL A 747 39.79 72.75 22.94
N TYR A 748 39.12 72.17 21.94
CA TYR A 748 39.43 70.87 21.38
C TYR A 748 38.80 70.71 19.99
N ALA A 749 39.43 69.89 19.15
CA ALA A 749 38.92 69.40 17.88
C ALA A 749 38.92 67.87 17.90
N GLU A 750 37.75 67.28 17.69
CA GLU A 750 37.54 65.84 17.72
C GLU A 750 36.80 65.37 16.45
N PRO A 751 36.99 64.11 16.03
CA PRO A 751 36.31 63.60 14.86
C PRO A 751 34.82 63.40 15.12
N ASN A 752 33.97 63.76 14.15
CA ASN A 752 32.51 63.72 14.33
C ASN A 752 32.00 62.27 14.45
N SER A 753 31.68 61.81 15.66
CA SER A 753 31.13 60.48 15.87
C SER A 753 29.63 60.43 15.52
N ARG A 754 29.22 59.43 14.71
CA ARG A 754 27.83 59.01 14.51
C ARG A 754 27.27 58.38 15.79
N VAL A 755 27.28 59.09 16.92
CA VAL A 755 26.37 58.74 18.01
C VAL A 755 24.98 59.20 17.59
N ARG A 756 24.19 58.24 17.13
CA ARG A 756 22.79 58.43 16.74
C ARG A 756 21.96 58.69 18.01
N ILE A 757 22.07 59.88 18.59
CA ILE A 757 21.06 60.37 19.53
C ILE A 757 19.86 60.75 18.68
N GLN A 758 18.92 59.81 18.52
CA GLN A 758 17.60 60.16 18.00
C GLN A 758 16.97 61.17 18.95
N ARG A 759 16.49 62.28 18.38
CA ARG A 759 15.64 63.27 19.04
C ARG A 759 14.37 62.64 19.58
#